data_AF-A0A2P6U2Z1-F1
#
_entry.id   AF-A0A2P6U2Z1-F1
#
_cell.length_a   1.000
_cell.length_b   1.000
_cell.length_c   1.000
_cell.angle_alpha   90.00
_cell.angle_beta   90.00
_cell.angle_gamma   90.00
#
_symmetry.space_group_name_H-M   'P 1'
#
loop_
_entity.id
_entity.type
_entity.pdbx_description
1 polymer ?
#
loop_
_entity_poly.entity_id
_entity_poly.type
_entity_poly.pdbx_seq_one_letter_code
_entity_poly.pdbx_strand_id
1 'polypeptide(L)'
;MDSKRVAVVGSGISGLSAAWLLHRNGAKVTLFESEASCGGHTLTDTSSGFPVDLGFQVYNLTTYPHLVGLFEELGVETQPSEMSFALSMDGGKLEWGSHSLDTVFAQRSNLANPAFLSMIRDVIRFGRESPEVLRPESEAEFARMTLGQYLELRGYSAGFRDHYVAPMCAAVWSVPNAQVLDFPVRTLIRFWVNHHLLDLYQRPCWRVVSGRSKTYVDRITAELPDVRTSSPVQSVRSLGPQGPVQLTVAGAGEAEEFDVVLLATHSDISLRMLGAQGPKALRDVLEAIPYNDNDIFLHTDESLMPVCKKTWASWNFLGRSADGGDKAAVCVSYWANRLQPLPPGAPNLFVTLNPIHPPAEDKTFRRLSLAHPVFSFASDAAQRALPEAQGQGGIWLAGAWAGYGFHEDGIKSAVDAVTSMGCTIPWVPRSVSPKIGLLDQAAIRLFDKFARAAIKTGYLRIVLPNGDELVYGEKAHCAAPVPKGEEWRGRPALSATVRLFSPSFFRKVITRHDTGMGEAYMDGDYEVDNWSVCGMGEAYMDGDYEVDSLGGLLAVATANANNIEANRGMMGAFNWLGDRLLAAAHAARSNTLEGSRKNIEEHYDAGNDMYKLFLDASMTYSCGIWAKDCDLHQSQLNKLDALIDKAEIKEGDHVLEVGCGWGSFAMRAAQRTGCRVTGITVSKEQLAEATARVKAAGLADRVTLMFCDYRECPGAGTYDKVVSCEMIEAVGHEHMEAYFRTLGAMVKPGGRVVIQVIAEPDERYEAYCKSSDFIREHIFPGGHLPCMGVMVDSARGTGLSVHGCEDIGPDYAVTLRAWRQAWEEQKEAVLALGYSERFWRKYRFYFAYCEAAFDAKYIHTYQVTWVKDKEPTLTAADLQRSIDMSKGIHAPGGSIDCPGGLKVAPTGSDPVNQVLLCLYCFLAGVAVSTGRLLWLLPLATAAAAALHWAAGAASQLALPFYKDLPAERAALWRVDATHLSYSSLTAVLVTAFFITCPSALRLSAPPAAPGTWCADLPQALIVCSAGFFAFVLWAEVAGRLYRASYRHMAHFTLLLILFAAAAYKSEHTAFMALTLLSEVNSTCHLACKMLGTAASSSGTDGASAGAAAAALTAVDRLTFVAFRLVPHALLGLLVLFQPGAFASWAYYFLALGGMAYMNVTNVRRAVDLLIPLPAGKAHLA
;
A
#
# COMPACT_ATOMS: atom_id res chain seq x y z
N MET A 1 -11.28 36.74 13.93
CA MET A 1 -10.33 37.03 15.02
C MET A 1 -9.34 38.11 14.60
N ASP A 2 -9.12 38.24 13.29
CA ASP A 2 -8.48 39.35 12.59
C ASP A 2 -8.61 40.68 13.30
N SER A 3 -7.46 41.30 13.57
CA SER A 3 -7.27 42.62 14.17
C SER A 3 -7.54 42.80 15.67
N LYS A 4 -8.08 41.81 16.38
CA LYS A 4 -8.23 41.88 17.85
C LYS A 4 -6.87 41.86 18.56
N ARG A 5 -6.75 42.64 19.63
CA ARG A 5 -5.60 42.62 20.56
C ARG A 5 -5.85 41.56 21.63
N VAL A 6 -4.95 40.59 21.72
CA VAL A 6 -5.07 39.47 22.66
C VAL A 6 -3.83 39.40 23.55
N ALA A 7 -4.02 39.41 24.86
CA ALA A 7 -2.95 39.09 25.80
C ALA A 7 -3.02 37.62 26.17
N VAL A 8 -1.88 36.93 26.10
CA VAL A 8 -1.71 35.58 26.65
C VAL A 8 -0.75 35.70 27.84
N VAL A 9 -1.19 35.23 29.01
CA VAL A 9 -0.42 35.34 30.25
C VAL A 9 0.08 33.97 30.67
N GLY A 10 1.40 33.82 30.75
CA GLY A 10 2.11 32.56 31.00
C GLY A 10 2.55 31.90 29.70
N SER A 11 3.82 31.49 29.63
CA SER A 11 4.43 30.88 28.43
C SER A 11 4.72 29.38 28.59
N GLY A 12 3.95 28.67 29.42
CA GLY A 12 3.90 27.21 29.39
C GLY A 12 3.34 26.69 28.06
N ILE A 13 3.28 25.37 27.88
CA ILE A 13 2.75 24.76 26.65
C ILE A 13 1.36 25.28 26.25
N SER A 14 0.47 25.51 27.22
CA SER A 14 -0.85 26.08 26.99
C SER A 14 -0.77 27.49 26.41
N GLY A 15 0.08 28.34 26.98
CA GLY A 15 0.22 29.74 26.56
C GLY A 15 0.92 29.88 25.23
N LEU A 16 2.02 29.15 25.02
CA LEU A 16 2.72 29.11 23.74
C LEU A 16 1.81 28.62 22.61
N SER A 17 1.07 27.53 22.84
CA SER A 17 0.14 27.00 21.84
C SER A 17 -1.00 27.97 21.55
N ALA A 18 -1.59 28.57 22.59
CA ALA A 18 -2.67 29.55 22.42
C ALA A 18 -2.19 30.79 21.66
N ALA A 19 -1.05 31.36 22.07
CA ALA A 19 -0.45 32.54 21.44
C ALA A 19 -0.16 32.29 19.97
N TRP A 20 0.45 31.15 19.64
CA TRP A 20 0.79 30.77 18.28
C TRP A 20 -0.46 30.58 17.40
N LEU A 21 -1.46 29.83 17.89
CA LEU A 21 -2.72 29.61 17.16
C LEU A 21 -3.49 30.91 16.94
N LEU A 22 -3.60 31.77 17.95
CA LEU A 22 -4.27 33.07 17.84
C LEU A 22 -3.55 33.98 16.84
N HIS A 23 -2.23 34.00 16.87
CA HIS A 23 -1.41 34.77 15.93
C HIS A 23 -1.67 34.33 14.48
N ARG A 24 -1.64 33.02 14.20
CA ARG A 24 -1.91 32.47 12.85
C ARG A 24 -3.37 32.64 12.40
N ASN A 25 -4.30 32.87 13.33
CA ASN A 25 -5.68 33.27 13.05
C ASN A 25 -5.86 34.81 12.96
N GLY A 26 -4.79 35.57 12.75
CA GLY A 26 -4.83 37.01 12.46
C GLY A 26 -4.93 37.94 13.68
N ALA A 27 -4.81 37.42 14.91
CA ALA A 27 -4.83 38.23 16.12
C ALA A 27 -3.50 38.94 16.37
N LYS A 28 -3.56 40.13 16.99
CA LYS A 28 -2.38 40.86 17.50
C LYS A 28 -2.10 40.36 18.92
N VAL A 29 -1.21 39.38 19.03
CA VAL A 29 -0.91 38.68 20.28
C VAL A 29 0.27 39.32 21.00
N THR A 30 0.09 39.57 22.30
CA THR A 30 1.19 39.86 23.24
C THR A 30 1.28 38.71 24.25
N LEU A 31 2.42 38.02 24.31
CA LEU A 31 2.69 36.96 25.26
C LEU A 31 3.48 37.51 26.46
N PHE A 32 2.92 37.40 27.67
CA PHE A 32 3.55 37.82 28.92
C PHE A 32 4.11 36.60 29.68
N GLU A 33 5.38 36.66 30.06
CA GLU A 33 6.06 35.67 30.90
C GLU A 33 6.71 36.35 32.11
N SER A 34 6.47 35.80 33.30
CA SER A 34 7.06 36.27 34.56
C SER A 34 8.56 36.01 34.65
N GLU A 35 9.02 34.87 34.14
CA GLU A 35 10.42 34.44 34.18
C GLU A 35 11.26 35.09 33.06
N ALA A 36 12.58 34.96 33.15
CA ALA A 36 13.50 35.49 32.13
C ALA A 36 13.45 34.73 30.78
N SER A 37 12.88 33.53 30.77
CA SER A 37 12.80 32.65 29.60
C SER A 37 11.41 32.02 29.47
N CYS A 38 10.96 31.81 28.23
CA CYS A 38 9.71 31.10 27.98
C CYS A 38 9.81 29.59 28.18
N GLY A 39 8.66 28.94 28.40
CA GLY A 39 8.52 27.48 28.40
C GLY A 39 7.87 26.89 29.65
N GLY A 40 7.99 27.56 30.81
CA GLY A 40 7.49 27.05 32.09
C GLY A 40 8.07 25.68 32.43
N HIS A 41 7.21 24.65 32.55
CA HIS A 41 7.64 23.26 32.76
C HIS A 41 8.34 22.64 31.54
N THR A 42 8.34 23.32 30.38
CA THR A 42 9.16 22.97 29.23
C THR A 42 10.57 23.53 29.44
N LEU A 43 11.37 22.82 30.22
CA LEU A 43 12.66 23.31 30.72
C LEU A 43 13.79 22.38 30.32
N THR A 44 14.64 22.85 29.40
CA THR A 44 15.93 22.23 29.10
C THR A 44 17.05 22.91 29.88
N ASP A 45 17.77 22.16 30.72
CA ASP A 45 18.94 22.63 31.45
C ASP A 45 20.24 22.09 30.82
N THR A 46 21.30 22.89 30.87
CA THR A 46 22.62 22.58 30.27
C THR A 46 23.76 22.65 31.28
N SER A 47 23.48 22.82 32.57
CA SER A 47 24.49 23.00 33.64
C SER A 47 25.43 21.81 33.81
N SER A 48 24.99 20.60 33.40
CA SER A 48 25.81 19.38 33.39
C SER A 48 26.82 19.31 32.23
N GLY A 49 26.79 20.27 31.30
CA GLY A 49 27.49 20.20 30.02
C GLY A 49 26.73 19.41 28.94
N PHE A 50 25.62 18.77 29.30
CA PHE A 50 24.72 18.07 28.37
C PHE A 50 23.29 18.62 28.52
N PRO A 51 22.53 18.73 27.42
CA PRO A 51 21.16 19.24 27.47
C PRO A 51 20.19 18.17 28.01
N VAL A 52 19.53 18.48 29.13
CA VAL A 52 18.60 17.58 29.83
C VAL A 52 17.28 18.31 30.10
N ASP A 53 16.17 17.72 29.68
CA ASP A 53 14.83 18.21 30.05
C ASP A 53 14.52 17.84 31.50
N LEU A 54 14.11 18.83 32.31
CA LEU A 54 13.86 18.67 33.75
C LEU A 54 12.37 18.64 34.13
N GLY A 55 11.48 19.14 33.26
CA GLY A 55 10.03 19.12 33.45
C GLY A 55 9.34 18.18 32.46
N PHE A 56 8.87 18.71 31.33
CA PHE A 56 8.37 17.88 30.23
C PHE A 56 9.52 17.12 29.55
N GLN A 57 9.49 15.79 29.65
CA GLN A 57 10.56 14.95 29.15
C GLN A 57 10.16 14.11 27.92
N VAL A 58 8.91 13.63 27.85
CA VAL A 58 8.52 12.54 26.96
C VAL A 58 7.05 12.60 26.53
N TYR A 59 6.77 12.05 25.35
CA TYR A 59 5.42 11.91 24.81
C TYR A 59 5.31 10.65 23.93
N ASN A 60 4.13 10.34 23.39
CA ASN A 60 3.94 9.27 22.40
C ASN A 60 2.83 9.64 21.40
N LEU A 61 2.73 8.92 20.28
CA LEU A 61 1.79 9.26 19.20
C LEU A 61 0.32 8.96 19.51
N THR A 62 0.07 8.02 20.43
CA THR A 62 -1.30 7.59 20.76
C THR A 62 -2.01 8.61 21.65
N THR A 63 -1.31 9.13 22.64
CA THR A 63 -1.90 9.87 23.75
C THR A 63 -1.68 11.38 23.65
N TYR A 64 -0.88 11.84 22.68
CA TYR A 64 -0.56 13.25 22.48
C TYR A 64 -0.89 13.75 21.06
N PRO A 65 -2.13 13.58 20.55
CA PRO A 65 -2.47 13.93 19.17
C PRO A 65 -2.32 15.42 18.85
N HIS A 66 -2.59 16.33 19.79
CA HIS A 66 -2.40 17.77 19.56
C HIS A 66 -0.93 18.16 19.59
N LEU A 67 -0.15 17.66 20.56
CA LEU A 67 1.28 17.95 20.61
C LEU A 67 2.00 17.43 19.35
N VAL A 68 1.57 16.26 18.88
CA VAL A 68 2.01 15.70 17.60
C VAL A 68 1.71 16.65 16.44
N GLY A 69 0.47 17.13 16.31
CA GLY A 69 0.09 18.06 15.26
C GLY A 69 0.87 19.37 15.34
N LEU A 70 1.09 19.90 16.56
CA LEU A 70 1.92 21.09 16.75
C LEU A 70 3.38 20.86 16.31
N PHE A 71 3.98 19.72 16.65
CA PHE A 71 5.35 19.42 16.22
C PHE A 71 5.46 19.27 14.70
N GLU A 72 4.44 18.70 14.04
CA GLU A 72 4.37 18.64 12.57
C GLU A 72 4.35 20.04 11.97
N GLU A 73 3.48 20.92 12.45
CA GLU A 73 3.38 22.31 11.95
C GLU A 73 4.65 23.15 12.19
N LEU A 74 5.34 22.92 13.31
CA LEU A 74 6.57 23.64 13.66
C LEU A 74 7.84 23.04 13.02
N GLY A 75 7.73 21.88 12.36
CA GLY A 75 8.88 21.13 11.85
C GLY A 75 9.83 20.64 12.95
N VAL A 76 9.29 20.20 14.09
CA VAL A 76 10.06 19.76 15.26
C VAL A 76 10.32 18.26 15.20
N GLU A 77 11.59 17.88 15.05
CA GLU A 77 11.99 16.48 15.03
C GLU A 77 11.97 15.82 16.41
N THR A 78 11.69 14.52 16.42
CA THR A 78 11.63 13.70 17.63
C THR A 78 12.30 12.35 17.42
N GLN A 79 12.72 11.70 18.50
CA GLN A 79 13.41 10.41 18.49
C GLN A 79 12.81 9.44 19.52
N PRO A 80 12.91 8.12 19.31
CA PRO A 80 12.43 7.11 20.26
C PRO A 80 13.09 7.23 21.65
N SER A 81 12.34 6.84 22.67
CA SER A 81 12.68 6.88 24.09
C SER A 81 12.22 5.63 24.80
N GLU A 82 12.96 5.20 25.83
CA GLU A 82 12.60 4.04 26.64
C GLU A 82 11.91 4.47 27.95
N MET A 83 10.82 3.79 28.30
CA MET A 83 9.97 4.13 29.45
C MET A 83 9.82 2.95 30.42
N SER A 84 10.93 2.48 30.98
CA SER A 84 10.91 1.48 32.04
C SER A 84 10.69 2.09 33.43
N PHE A 85 10.15 1.28 34.33
CA PHE A 85 9.90 1.60 35.74
C PHE A 85 10.59 0.59 36.65
N ALA A 86 11.11 1.06 37.78
CA ALA A 86 11.65 0.23 38.84
C ALA A 86 11.22 0.73 40.21
N LEU A 87 11.15 -0.21 41.14
CA LEU A 87 10.85 0.03 42.55
C LEU A 87 12.01 -0.46 43.39
N SER A 88 12.45 0.36 44.36
CA SER A 88 13.33 -0.04 45.45
C SER A 88 12.75 0.40 46.79
N MET A 89 12.47 -0.58 47.66
CA MET A 89 11.92 -0.34 48.99
C MET A 89 12.92 -0.71 50.07
N ASP A 90 12.91 0.07 51.15
CA ASP A 90 13.63 -0.20 52.40
C ASP A 90 15.13 -0.38 52.23
N GLY A 91 15.74 0.43 51.36
CA GLY A 91 17.17 0.30 51.05
C GLY A 91 17.51 -0.98 50.29
N GLY A 92 16.61 -1.43 49.40
CA GLY A 92 16.83 -2.57 48.52
C GLY A 92 16.38 -3.93 49.08
N LYS A 93 15.59 -3.96 50.16
CA LYS A 93 15.01 -5.23 50.67
C LYS A 93 14.04 -5.85 49.66
N LEU A 94 13.32 -5.01 48.92
CA LEU A 94 12.49 -5.42 47.79
C LEU A 94 12.81 -4.55 46.58
N GLU A 95 13.25 -5.20 45.50
CA GLU A 95 13.51 -4.53 44.22
C GLU A 95 12.97 -5.33 43.04
N TRP A 96 12.33 -4.64 42.11
CA TRP A 96 11.90 -5.20 40.82
C TRP A 96 11.85 -4.10 39.75
N GLY A 97 12.03 -4.49 38.48
CA GLY A 97 11.95 -3.59 37.33
C GLY A 97 11.06 -4.14 36.22
N SER A 98 10.42 -3.26 35.45
CA SER A 98 9.42 -3.61 34.43
C SER A 98 9.97 -3.90 33.04
N HIS A 99 11.30 -3.80 32.84
CA HIS A 99 11.93 -3.92 31.51
C HIS A 99 11.89 -5.34 30.93
N SER A 100 12.08 -6.37 31.76
CA SER A 100 12.06 -7.78 31.33
C SER A 100 11.70 -8.72 32.49
N LEU A 101 11.43 -10.00 32.19
CA LEU A 101 11.26 -11.01 33.24
C LEU A 101 12.50 -11.13 34.13
N ASP A 102 13.69 -10.88 33.59
CA ASP A 102 14.93 -10.90 34.37
C ASP A 102 14.98 -9.77 35.41
N THR A 103 14.44 -8.60 35.06
CA THR A 103 14.37 -7.44 35.97
C THR A 103 13.19 -7.53 36.94
N VAL A 104 12.08 -8.18 36.56
CA VAL A 104 10.97 -8.48 37.48
C VAL A 104 11.45 -9.42 38.59
N PHE A 105 12.23 -10.44 38.22
CA PHE A 105 12.86 -11.36 39.17
C PHE A 105 14.35 -11.07 39.35
N ALA A 106 14.73 -9.79 39.45
CA ALA A 106 16.11 -9.39 39.69
C ALA A 106 16.64 -10.00 41.01
N GLN A 107 15.79 -10.03 42.02
CA GLN A 107 15.98 -10.80 43.25
C GLN A 107 15.36 -12.20 43.08
N ARG A 108 16.18 -13.22 42.81
CA ARG A 108 15.71 -14.60 42.51
C ARG A 108 14.90 -15.24 43.64
N SER A 109 15.09 -14.82 44.88
CA SER A 109 14.27 -15.23 46.02
C SER A 109 12.78 -14.91 45.82
N ASN A 110 12.43 -13.89 45.03
CA ASN A 110 11.05 -13.52 44.75
C ASN A 110 10.29 -14.56 43.90
N LEU A 111 10.97 -15.48 43.22
CA LEU A 111 10.34 -16.63 42.55
C LEU A 111 9.66 -17.58 43.54
N ALA A 112 10.11 -17.59 44.80
CA ALA A 112 9.54 -18.43 45.86
C ALA A 112 8.77 -17.61 46.91
N ASN A 113 8.61 -16.29 46.73
CA ASN A 113 7.94 -15.41 47.68
C ASN A 113 6.43 -15.32 47.36
N PRO A 114 5.54 -15.93 48.16
CA PRO A 114 4.11 -15.95 47.85
C PRO A 114 3.47 -14.56 47.80
N ALA A 115 3.94 -13.62 48.62
CA ALA A 115 3.43 -12.25 48.63
C ALA A 115 3.78 -11.51 47.33
N PHE A 116 5.02 -11.69 46.85
CA PHE A 116 5.45 -11.11 45.57
C PHE A 116 4.70 -11.73 44.38
N LEU A 117 4.55 -13.06 44.35
CA LEU A 117 3.78 -13.72 43.29
C LEU A 117 2.29 -13.32 43.31
N SER A 118 1.70 -13.12 44.49
CA SER A 118 0.34 -12.58 44.61
C SER A 118 0.23 -11.17 44.04
N MET A 119 1.23 -10.31 44.29
CA MET A 119 1.30 -8.98 43.70
C MET A 119 1.32 -9.06 42.16
N ILE A 120 2.19 -9.88 41.57
CA ILE A 120 2.27 -10.04 40.10
C ILE A 120 0.94 -10.55 39.51
N ARG A 121 0.30 -11.52 40.17
CA ARG A 121 -1.04 -11.99 39.77
C ARG A 121 -2.06 -10.85 39.81
N ASP A 122 -2.03 -10.03 40.84
CA ASP A 122 -2.96 -8.91 41.02
C ASP A 122 -2.69 -7.79 40.00
N VAL A 123 -1.45 -7.56 39.56
CA VAL A 123 -1.14 -6.65 38.43
C VAL A 123 -1.87 -7.10 37.16
N ILE A 124 -1.77 -8.38 36.81
CA ILE A 124 -2.45 -8.95 35.63
C ILE A 124 -3.97 -8.89 35.81
N ARG A 125 -4.46 -9.16 37.02
CA ARG A 125 -5.89 -9.13 37.36
C ARG A 125 -6.47 -7.72 37.23
N PHE A 126 -5.79 -6.72 37.80
CA PHE A 126 -6.19 -5.31 37.73
C PHE A 126 -6.24 -4.80 36.28
N GLY A 127 -5.26 -5.17 35.45
CA GLY A 127 -5.27 -4.85 34.02
C GLY A 127 -6.52 -5.35 33.27
N ARG A 128 -7.11 -6.47 33.72
CA ARG A 128 -8.30 -7.08 33.11
C ARG A 128 -9.61 -6.58 33.70
N GLU A 129 -9.66 -6.39 35.01
CA GLU A 129 -10.89 -6.06 35.74
C GLU A 129 -11.15 -4.55 35.76
N SER A 130 -10.14 -3.72 35.99
CA SER A 130 -10.32 -2.27 36.20
C SER A 130 -11.03 -1.53 35.07
N PRO A 131 -10.90 -1.85 33.77
CA PRO A 131 -11.65 -1.16 32.71
C PRO A 131 -13.18 -1.25 32.86
N GLU A 132 -13.71 -2.20 33.64
CA GLU A 132 -15.15 -2.28 33.96
C GLU A 132 -15.68 -1.02 34.65
N VAL A 133 -14.81 -0.31 35.37
CA VAL A 133 -15.13 0.92 36.08
C VAL A 133 -15.51 2.05 35.13
N LEU A 134 -15.12 1.98 33.86
CA LEU A 134 -15.44 2.99 32.85
C LEU A 134 -16.71 2.69 32.05
N ARG A 135 -17.34 1.52 32.25
CA ARG A 135 -18.56 1.17 31.52
C ARG A 135 -19.73 2.05 31.96
N PRO A 136 -20.64 2.45 31.04
CA PRO A 136 -21.79 3.29 31.38
C PRO A 136 -22.67 2.69 32.49
N GLU A 137 -22.92 1.39 32.47
CA GLU A 137 -23.73 0.67 33.46
C GLU A 137 -23.14 0.71 34.88
N SER A 138 -21.82 0.90 34.99
CA SER A 138 -21.09 0.92 36.26
C SER A 138 -20.94 2.32 36.85
N GLU A 139 -21.44 3.37 36.16
CA GLU A 139 -21.20 4.76 36.54
C GLU A 139 -21.74 5.10 37.94
N ALA A 140 -22.97 4.68 38.24
CA ALA A 140 -23.59 4.96 39.53
C ALA A 140 -22.81 4.33 40.70
N GLU A 141 -22.18 3.17 40.49
CA GLU A 141 -21.39 2.47 41.51
C GLU A 141 -20.07 3.18 41.79
N PHE A 142 -19.34 3.61 40.74
CA PHE A 142 -17.96 4.08 40.87
C PHE A 142 -17.78 5.60 40.82
N ALA A 143 -18.83 6.39 40.56
CA ALA A 143 -18.74 7.85 40.42
C ALA A 143 -18.10 8.57 41.62
N ARG A 144 -18.30 8.05 42.83
CA ARG A 144 -17.82 8.66 44.09
C ARG A 144 -16.88 7.75 44.87
N MET A 145 -16.33 6.73 44.23
CA MET A 145 -15.44 5.77 44.88
C MET A 145 -13.98 6.20 44.76
N THR A 146 -13.22 6.05 45.85
CA THR A 146 -11.77 6.25 45.84
C THR A 146 -11.03 5.00 45.39
N LEU A 147 -9.75 5.14 45.02
CA LEU A 147 -8.89 4.00 44.70
C LEU A 147 -8.80 3.00 45.86
N GLY A 148 -8.62 3.48 47.10
CA GLY A 148 -8.52 2.61 48.28
C GLY A 148 -9.77 1.75 48.47
N GLN A 149 -10.95 2.37 48.39
CA GLN A 149 -12.23 1.68 48.47
C GLN A 149 -12.40 0.62 47.37
N TYR A 150 -11.98 0.93 46.14
CA TYR A 150 -12.03 -0.02 45.03
C TYR A 150 -11.11 -1.22 45.26
N LEU A 151 -9.88 -0.98 45.73
CA LEU A 151 -8.91 -2.04 45.98
C LEU A 151 -9.37 -2.99 47.09
N GLU A 152 -9.99 -2.45 48.14
CA GLU A 152 -10.61 -3.23 49.22
C GLU A 152 -11.82 -4.01 48.72
N LEU A 153 -12.76 -3.35 48.02
CA LEU A 153 -13.97 -3.96 47.48
C LEU A 153 -13.67 -5.16 46.59
N ARG A 154 -12.62 -5.08 45.77
CA ARG A 154 -12.21 -6.16 44.87
C ARG A 154 -11.23 -7.15 45.52
N GLY A 155 -10.77 -6.93 46.75
CA GLY A 155 -9.87 -7.85 47.45
C GLY A 155 -8.50 -7.99 46.80
N TYR A 156 -7.83 -6.87 46.52
CA TYR A 156 -6.44 -6.86 46.06
C TYR A 156 -5.44 -7.00 47.23
N SER A 157 -4.29 -7.63 46.98
CA SER A 157 -3.28 -7.84 48.02
C SER A 157 -2.57 -6.55 48.44
N ALA A 158 -2.10 -6.51 49.70
CA ALA A 158 -1.31 -5.39 50.22
C ALA A 158 -0.03 -5.14 49.39
N GLY A 159 0.64 -6.20 48.93
CA GLY A 159 1.80 -6.07 48.05
C GLY A 159 1.49 -5.34 46.73
N PHE A 160 0.32 -5.60 46.13
CA PHE A 160 -0.12 -4.87 44.93
C PHE A 160 -0.45 -3.41 45.22
N ARG A 161 -1.16 -3.14 46.32
CA ARG A 161 -1.47 -1.78 46.75
C ARG A 161 -0.19 -0.97 47.02
N ASP A 162 0.71 -1.51 47.85
CA ASP A 162 1.80 -0.77 48.47
C ASP A 162 3.09 -0.79 47.64
N HIS A 163 3.31 -1.81 46.79
CA HIS A 163 4.55 -1.98 46.01
C HIS A 163 4.35 -1.92 44.49
N TYR A 164 3.13 -1.61 44.02
CA TYR A 164 2.85 -1.41 42.59
C TYR A 164 1.94 -0.19 42.35
N VAL A 165 0.67 -0.24 42.76
CA VAL A 165 -0.31 0.80 42.39
C VAL A 165 0.00 2.14 43.03
N ALA A 166 0.19 2.18 44.36
CA ALA A 166 0.44 3.44 45.05
C ALA A 166 1.76 4.09 44.59
N PRO A 167 2.90 3.36 44.51
CA PRO A 167 4.14 3.91 43.96
C PRO A 167 4.03 4.42 42.52
N MET A 168 3.30 3.71 41.66
CA MET A 168 3.12 4.12 40.27
C MET A 168 2.31 5.42 40.16
N CYS A 169 1.20 5.53 40.91
CA CYS A 169 0.41 6.76 40.93
C CYS A 169 1.18 7.92 41.57
N ALA A 170 1.89 7.66 42.66
CA ALA A 170 2.72 8.66 43.33
C ALA A 170 3.80 9.19 42.37
N ALA A 171 4.45 8.32 41.59
CA ALA A 171 5.43 8.73 40.60
C ALA A 171 4.83 9.55 39.45
N VAL A 172 3.58 9.29 39.07
CA VAL A 172 2.89 9.99 37.96
C VAL A 172 2.42 11.38 38.38
N TRP A 173 1.82 11.53 39.57
CA TRP A 173 1.25 12.81 40.04
C TRP A 173 2.08 13.53 41.10
N SER A 174 3.24 12.98 41.46
CA SER A 174 4.12 13.55 42.49
C SER A 174 3.43 13.78 43.84
N VAL A 175 2.46 12.93 44.22
CA VAL A 175 1.71 13.04 45.48
C VAL A 175 2.15 11.97 46.49
N PRO A 176 2.09 12.25 47.80
CA PRO A 176 2.40 11.25 48.83
C PRO A 176 1.54 10.00 48.70
N ASN A 177 2.13 8.82 48.95
CA ASN A 177 1.45 7.52 48.82
C ASN A 177 0.11 7.44 49.59
N ALA A 178 0.01 8.09 50.75
CA ALA A 178 -1.21 8.11 51.54
C ALA A 178 -2.37 8.83 50.84
N GLN A 179 -2.09 9.89 50.07
CA GLN A 179 -3.10 10.68 49.35
C GLN A 179 -3.54 9.99 48.05
N VAL A 180 -2.70 9.12 47.47
CA VAL A 180 -3.05 8.35 46.27
C VAL A 180 -4.31 7.49 46.47
N LEU A 181 -4.51 6.94 47.67
CA LEU A 181 -5.67 6.08 47.93
C LEU A 181 -7.00 6.82 47.96
N ASP A 182 -6.98 8.15 48.14
CA ASP A 182 -8.17 9.01 48.11
C ASP A 182 -8.54 9.47 46.68
N PHE A 183 -7.72 9.14 45.69
CA PHE A 183 -7.92 9.57 44.31
C PHE A 183 -9.21 8.98 43.71
N PRO A 184 -9.98 9.75 42.91
CA PRO A 184 -11.17 9.24 42.23
C PRO A 184 -10.84 8.08 41.28
N VAL A 185 -11.41 6.89 41.55
CA VAL A 185 -11.01 5.65 40.84
C VAL A 185 -11.33 5.70 39.34
N ARG A 186 -12.45 6.32 38.95
CA ARG A 186 -12.81 6.48 37.53
C ARG A 186 -11.82 7.35 36.78
N THR A 187 -11.36 8.45 37.38
CA THR A 187 -10.36 9.36 36.78
C THR A 187 -9.04 8.64 36.59
N LEU A 188 -8.58 7.90 37.62
CA LEU A 188 -7.37 7.09 37.56
C LEU A 188 -7.43 6.04 36.44
N ILE A 189 -8.48 5.22 36.42
CA ILE A 189 -8.60 4.13 35.44
C ILE A 189 -8.73 4.69 34.03
N ARG A 190 -9.45 5.81 33.85
CA ARG A 190 -9.51 6.50 32.55
C ARG A 190 -8.12 6.94 32.10
N PHE A 191 -7.32 7.52 32.99
CA PHE A 191 -5.93 7.87 32.70
C PHE A 191 -5.11 6.63 32.29
N TRP A 192 -5.17 5.54 33.06
CA TRP A 192 -4.38 4.33 32.80
C TRP A 192 -4.78 3.61 31.51
N VAL A 193 -6.09 3.60 31.18
CA VAL A 193 -6.60 3.09 29.90
C VAL A 193 -6.11 3.96 28.75
N ASN A 194 -6.29 5.28 28.84
CA ASN A 194 -5.86 6.21 27.80
C ASN A 194 -4.34 6.15 27.58
N HIS A 195 -3.55 5.99 28.65
CA HIS A 195 -2.08 5.97 28.59
C HIS A 195 -1.46 4.59 28.41
N HIS A 196 -2.27 3.55 28.17
CA HIS A 196 -1.80 2.18 27.96
C HIS A 196 -0.94 1.63 29.13
N LEU A 197 -1.15 2.13 30.35
CA LEU A 197 -0.43 1.68 31.55
C LEU A 197 -0.91 0.30 32.04
N LEU A 198 -2.13 -0.10 31.64
CA LEU A 198 -2.67 -1.45 31.89
C LEU A 198 -2.16 -2.50 30.90
N ASP A 199 -1.60 -2.09 29.77
CA ASP A 199 -1.15 -3.00 28.72
C ASP A 199 0.21 -3.61 29.08
N LEU A 200 0.33 -4.95 28.96
CA LEU A 200 1.59 -5.67 29.20
C LEU A 200 2.42 -5.88 27.92
N TYR A 201 1.77 -5.81 26.76
CA TYR A 201 2.36 -5.99 25.44
C TYR A 201 1.83 -4.90 24.51
N GLN A 202 2.55 -4.59 23.43
CA GLN A 202 2.15 -3.58 22.44
C GLN A 202 1.89 -2.20 23.07
N ARG A 203 2.82 -1.77 23.93
CA ARG A 203 2.80 -0.42 24.48
C ARG A 203 3.19 0.59 23.41
N PRO A 204 2.70 1.85 23.50
CA PRO A 204 3.20 2.93 22.66
C PRO A 204 4.72 3.09 22.79
N CYS A 205 5.37 3.38 21.67
CA CYS A 205 6.74 3.85 21.63
C CYS A 205 6.77 5.30 22.14
N TRP A 206 7.51 5.49 23.24
CA TRP A 206 7.73 6.83 23.78
C TRP A 206 8.78 7.57 22.96
N ARG A 207 8.71 8.89 23.00
CA ARG A 207 9.53 9.79 22.20
C ARG A 207 9.94 11.02 23.00
N VAL A 208 11.08 11.58 22.61
CA VAL A 208 11.62 12.84 23.13
C VAL A 208 11.87 13.79 21.95
N VAL A 209 11.89 15.09 22.22
CA VAL A 209 12.23 16.10 21.19
C VAL A 209 13.73 16.02 20.86
N SER A 210 14.07 16.00 19.57
CA SER A 210 15.44 16.11 19.09
C SER A 210 15.96 17.51 19.42
N GLY A 211 17.11 17.61 20.07
CA GLY A 211 17.60 18.89 20.60
C GLY A 211 16.91 19.38 21.89
N ARG A 212 16.02 18.57 22.48
CA ARG A 212 15.26 18.84 23.73
C ARG A 212 14.08 19.79 23.57
N SER A 213 13.29 19.87 24.64
CA SER A 213 12.01 20.56 24.64
C SER A 213 12.11 22.07 24.36
N LYS A 214 13.25 22.72 24.65
CA LYS A 214 13.50 24.11 24.28
C LYS A 214 13.40 24.40 22.78
N THR A 215 13.68 23.41 21.92
CA THR A 215 13.63 23.57 20.45
C THR A 215 12.30 24.15 19.97
N TYR A 216 11.17 23.60 20.41
CA TYR A 216 9.86 24.07 19.91
C TYR A 216 9.41 25.37 20.59
N VAL A 217 9.88 25.64 21.81
CA VAL A 217 9.65 26.93 22.48
C VAL A 217 10.30 28.05 21.68
N ASP A 218 11.55 27.85 21.26
CA ASP A 218 12.29 28.82 20.47
C ASP A 218 11.64 29.02 19.09
N ARG A 219 11.12 27.95 18.47
CA ARG A 219 10.37 28.03 17.21
C ARG A 219 9.09 28.86 17.34
N ILE A 220 8.27 28.60 18.36
CA ILE A 220 7.02 29.35 18.57
C ILE A 220 7.34 30.82 18.85
N THR A 221 8.26 31.10 19.76
CA THR A 221 8.58 32.48 20.18
C THR A 221 9.19 33.31 19.05
N ALA A 222 9.93 32.69 18.12
CA ALA A 222 10.46 33.36 16.94
C ALA A 222 9.36 33.84 15.96
N GLU A 223 8.20 33.17 15.91
CA GLU A 223 7.07 33.57 15.06
C GLU A 223 6.18 34.65 15.72
N LEU A 224 6.23 34.81 17.04
CA LEU A 224 5.35 35.73 17.76
C LEU A 224 5.84 37.19 17.68
N PRO A 225 4.95 38.16 17.42
CA PRO A 225 5.35 39.55 17.20
C PRO A 225 5.71 40.32 18.48
N ASP A 226 5.20 39.91 19.64
CA ASP A 226 5.41 40.58 20.93
C ASP A 226 5.48 39.55 22.07
N VAL A 227 6.70 39.27 22.54
CA VAL A 227 6.99 38.36 23.65
C VAL A 227 7.72 39.15 24.75
N ARG A 228 7.09 39.25 25.92
CA ARG A 228 7.58 40.04 27.06
C ARG A 228 7.91 39.14 28.23
N THR A 229 9.20 38.82 28.39
CA THR A 229 9.73 38.09 29.54
C THR A 229 9.99 39.03 30.72
N SER A 230 10.22 38.49 31.92
CA SER A 230 10.43 39.27 33.15
C SER A 230 9.31 40.31 33.40
N SER A 231 8.09 40.00 32.93
CA SER A 231 6.94 40.89 32.93
C SER A 231 5.77 40.26 33.70
N PRO A 232 5.90 40.05 35.02
CA PRO A 232 4.88 39.37 35.80
C PRO A 232 3.60 40.21 35.88
N VAL A 233 2.49 39.63 35.41
CA VAL A 233 1.16 40.26 35.46
C VAL A 233 0.63 40.23 36.89
N GLN A 234 0.24 41.38 37.41
CA GLN A 234 -0.29 41.53 38.78
C GLN A 234 -1.80 41.42 38.85
N SER A 235 -2.52 42.01 37.90
CA SER A 235 -3.98 42.05 37.91
C SER A 235 -4.59 42.02 36.52
N VAL A 236 -5.73 41.34 36.39
CA VAL A 236 -6.55 41.28 35.18
C VAL A 236 -7.99 41.61 35.53
N ARG A 237 -8.55 42.67 34.95
CA ARG A 237 -9.88 43.19 35.26
C ARG A 237 -10.70 43.41 34.00
N SER A 238 -11.86 42.79 33.93
CA SER A 238 -12.85 43.09 32.89
C SER A 238 -13.51 44.45 33.17
N LEU A 239 -13.56 45.35 32.18
CA LEU A 239 -14.21 46.66 32.29
C LEU A 239 -15.71 46.64 31.91
N GLY A 240 -16.27 45.46 31.63
CA GLY A 240 -17.70 45.25 31.39
C GLY A 240 -17.98 43.95 30.63
N PRO A 241 -19.24 43.50 30.51
CA PRO A 241 -19.59 42.25 29.82
C PRO A 241 -19.13 42.17 28.35
N GLN A 242 -18.99 43.33 27.70
CA GLN A 242 -18.45 43.47 26.34
C GLN A 242 -17.36 44.57 26.26
N GLY A 243 -16.80 44.98 27.40
CA GLY A 243 -15.74 45.98 27.46
C GLY A 243 -14.34 45.35 27.33
N PRO A 244 -13.29 46.16 27.09
CA PRO A 244 -11.92 45.66 27.07
C PRO A 244 -11.51 45.12 28.45
N VAL A 245 -10.50 44.26 28.44
CA VAL A 245 -9.89 43.70 29.64
C VAL A 245 -8.61 44.48 29.93
N GLN A 246 -8.54 45.04 31.13
CA GLN A 246 -7.39 45.78 31.62
C GLN A 246 -6.40 44.84 32.32
N LEU A 247 -5.13 44.94 31.96
CA LEU A 247 -4.04 44.13 32.47
C LEU A 247 -2.93 45.04 33.01
N THR A 248 -2.43 44.73 34.22
CA THR A 248 -1.34 45.51 34.87
C THR A 248 -0.13 44.61 35.10
N VAL A 249 1.03 45.02 34.60
CA VAL A 249 2.33 44.36 34.82
C VAL A 249 3.03 44.95 36.04
N ALA A 250 3.71 44.14 36.84
CA ALA A 250 4.45 44.61 38.00
C ALA A 250 5.52 45.63 37.62
N GLY A 251 5.54 46.77 38.31
CA GLY A 251 6.52 47.84 38.05
C GLY A 251 6.23 48.69 36.81
N ALA A 252 5.21 48.36 36.00
CA ALA A 252 4.69 49.24 34.97
C ALA A 252 3.75 50.29 35.60
N GLY A 253 3.88 51.56 35.20
CA GLY A 253 3.10 52.67 35.75
C GLY A 253 1.68 52.81 35.18
N GLU A 254 1.37 52.15 34.06
CA GLU A 254 0.08 52.22 33.38
C GLU A 254 -0.44 50.82 33.03
N ALA A 255 -1.77 50.66 33.03
CA ALA A 255 -2.43 49.42 32.67
C ALA A 255 -2.71 49.36 31.16
N GLU A 256 -2.53 48.19 30.56
CA GLU A 256 -2.77 47.95 29.14
C GLU A 256 -4.15 47.33 28.91
N GLU A 257 -4.81 47.72 27.82
CA GLU A 257 -6.12 47.20 27.44
C GLU A 257 -6.03 46.23 26.26
N PHE A 258 -6.75 45.11 26.39
CA PHE A 258 -6.87 44.06 25.38
C PHE A 258 -8.33 43.71 25.14
N ASP A 259 -8.67 43.25 23.94
CA ASP A 259 -10.02 42.77 23.63
C ASP A 259 -10.30 41.42 24.30
N VAL A 260 -9.25 40.61 24.45
CA VAL A 260 -9.30 39.27 25.05
C VAL A 260 -8.05 39.06 25.90
N VAL A 261 -8.21 38.44 27.07
CA VAL A 261 -7.09 37.95 27.89
C VAL A 261 -7.25 36.45 28.09
N LEU A 262 -6.24 35.68 27.72
CA LEU A 262 -6.14 34.25 28.00
C LEU A 262 -5.10 34.03 29.10
N LEU A 263 -5.55 33.47 30.23
CA LEU A 263 -4.70 33.10 31.36
C LEU A 263 -4.25 31.64 31.18
N ALA A 264 -2.98 31.45 30.85
CA ALA A 264 -2.31 30.17 30.67
C ALA A 264 -1.38 29.81 31.84
N THR A 265 -1.68 30.31 33.04
CA THR A 265 -0.92 30.07 34.27
C THR A 265 -1.57 29.00 35.15
N HIS A 266 -0.88 28.62 36.23
CA HIS A 266 -1.47 27.81 37.30
C HIS A 266 -2.73 28.48 37.87
N SER A 267 -3.68 27.67 38.32
CA SER A 267 -5.00 28.15 38.72
C SER A 267 -4.97 29.09 39.93
N ASP A 268 -4.04 28.89 40.86
CA ASP A 268 -3.81 29.77 42.01
C ASP A 268 -3.23 31.13 41.58
N ILE A 269 -2.32 31.16 40.59
CA ILE A 269 -1.77 32.38 40.00
C ILE A 269 -2.88 33.14 39.27
N SER A 270 -3.66 32.46 38.42
CA SER A 270 -4.81 33.03 37.71
C SER A 270 -5.85 33.61 38.68
N LEU A 271 -6.15 32.90 39.76
CA LEU A 271 -7.09 33.35 40.79
C LEU A 271 -6.60 34.62 41.49
N ARG A 272 -5.30 34.71 41.80
CA ARG A 272 -4.69 35.92 42.37
C ARG A 272 -4.78 37.12 41.41
N MET A 273 -4.50 36.91 40.12
CA MET A 273 -4.58 37.97 39.11
C MET A 273 -6.01 38.48 38.90
N LEU A 274 -7.02 37.59 38.96
CA LEU A 274 -8.44 37.98 38.84
C LEU A 274 -8.97 38.69 40.08
N GLY A 275 -8.48 38.30 41.26
CA GLY A 275 -8.95 38.83 42.54
C GLY A 275 -10.44 38.62 42.79
N ALA A 276 -11.00 39.31 43.79
CA ALA A 276 -12.42 39.15 44.16
C ALA A 276 -13.41 39.68 43.11
N GLN A 277 -12.95 40.53 42.18
CA GLN A 277 -13.79 41.15 41.14
C GLN A 277 -13.86 40.33 39.85
N GLY A 278 -13.11 39.22 39.73
CA GLY A 278 -13.20 38.32 38.59
C GLY A 278 -14.55 37.60 38.48
N PRO A 279 -14.97 37.20 37.26
CA PRO A 279 -16.21 36.44 37.04
C PRO A 279 -16.29 35.21 37.96
N LYS A 280 -17.43 35.04 38.65
CA LYS A 280 -17.58 34.00 39.68
C LYS A 280 -17.33 32.59 39.11
N ALA A 281 -17.87 32.28 37.93
CA ALA A 281 -17.73 30.96 37.33
C ALA A 281 -16.25 30.59 37.06
N LEU A 282 -15.45 31.55 36.58
CA LEU A 282 -14.01 31.36 36.39
C LEU A 282 -13.29 31.13 37.73
N ARG A 283 -13.62 31.92 38.76
CA ARG A 283 -13.01 31.77 40.09
C ARG A 283 -13.33 30.42 40.74
N ASP A 284 -14.57 29.98 40.64
CA ASP A 284 -15.01 28.68 41.19
C ASP A 284 -14.22 27.51 40.57
N VAL A 285 -13.93 27.57 39.26
CA VAL A 285 -13.10 26.56 38.58
C VAL A 285 -11.65 26.59 39.09
N LEU A 286 -11.09 27.79 39.22
CA LEU A 286 -9.68 27.97 39.62
C LEU A 286 -9.42 27.57 41.08
N GLU A 287 -10.35 27.86 42.00
CA GLU A 287 -10.23 27.55 43.44
C GLU A 287 -10.25 26.04 43.72
N ALA A 288 -10.89 25.24 42.86
CA ALA A 288 -11.04 23.80 43.04
C ALA A 288 -9.77 22.97 42.73
N ILE A 289 -8.68 23.61 42.28
CA ILE A 289 -7.47 22.93 41.83
C ILE A 289 -6.25 23.49 42.57
N PRO A 290 -5.86 22.88 43.71
CA PRO A 290 -4.66 23.27 44.46
C PRO A 290 -3.39 22.68 43.85
N TYR A 291 -2.23 23.16 44.29
CA TYR A 291 -0.90 22.70 43.85
C TYR A 291 -0.04 22.24 45.01
N ASN A 292 0.87 21.31 44.73
CA ASN A 292 1.97 20.92 45.61
C ASN A 292 3.32 21.19 44.94
N ASP A 293 4.25 21.78 45.68
CA ASP A 293 5.63 21.99 45.23
C ASP A 293 6.46 20.69 45.31
N ASN A 294 7.30 20.46 44.31
CA ASN A 294 8.22 19.35 44.23
C ASN A 294 9.65 19.85 43.99
N ASP A 295 10.57 19.48 44.86
CA ASP A 295 12.01 19.77 44.69
C ASP A 295 12.59 18.83 43.62
N ILE A 296 13.31 19.38 42.63
CA ILE A 296 13.93 18.66 41.53
C ILE A 296 15.44 18.93 41.53
N PHE A 297 16.23 17.87 41.39
CA PHE A 297 17.69 17.92 41.35
C PHE A 297 18.23 17.25 40.08
N LEU A 298 19.17 17.92 39.39
CA LEU A 298 20.01 17.30 38.36
C LEU A 298 21.37 16.96 38.98
N HIS A 299 21.77 15.69 38.99
CA HIS A 299 22.97 15.22 39.67
C HIS A 299 23.57 13.92 39.08
N THR A 300 24.71 13.49 39.62
CA THR A 300 25.38 12.19 39.31
C THR A 300 25.42 11.22 40.51
N ASP A 301 24.80 11.59 41.64
CA ASP A 301 24.78 10.75 42.85
C ASP A 301 23.97 9.44 42.68
N GLU A 302 24.68 8.32 42.47
CA GLU A 302 24.08 6.98 42.36
C GLU A 302 23.41 6.49 43.66
N SER A 303 23.60 7.15 44.82
CA SER A 303 22.94 6.75 46.06
C SER A 303 21.42 6.93 46.04
N LEU A 304 20.92 7.73 45.09
CA LEU A 304 19.51 7.96 44.79
C LEU A 304 19.05 7.07 43.63
N MET A 305 19.58 5.85 43.50
CA MET A 305 19.15 4.85 42.53
C MET A 305 18.94 3.48 43.24
N PRO A 306 18.23 2.52 42.63
CA PRO A 306 18.13 1.16 43.16
C PRO A 306 19.51 0.55 43.40
N VAL A 307 19.63 -0.26 44.47
CA VAL A 307 20.89 -0.89 44.86
C VAL A 307 21.30 -1.92 43.80
N CYS A 308 20.34 -2.70 43.29
CA CYS A 308 20.56 -3.60 42.17
C CYS A 308 20.64 -2.82 40.85
N LYS A 309 21.85 -2.64 40.31
CA LYS A 309 22.03 -1.98 39.00
C LYS A 309 21.27 -2.65 37.85
N LYS A 310 20.91 -3.93 37.97
CA LYS A 310 20.09 -4.62 36.96
C LYS A 310 18.66 -4.09 36.88
N THR A 311 18.12 -3.53 37.98
CA THR A 311 16.77 -2.97 38.00
C THR A 311 16.74 -1.51 37.57
N TRP A 312 17.88 -0.86 37.32
CA TRP A 312 17.90 0.54 36.87
C TRP A 312 17.05 0.72 35.63
N ALA A 313 16.06 1.59 35.78
CA ALA A 313 15.07 1.90 34.77
C ALA A 313 15.13 3.37 34.42
N SER A 314 14.33 3.78 33.43
CA SER A 314 14.15 5.20 33.14
C SER A 314 13.57 5.93 34.36
N TRP A 315 12.64 5.31 35.09
CA TRP A 315 11.96 5.86 36.26
C TRP A 315 12.19 4.95 37.46
N ASN A 316 12.76 5.46 38.55
CA ASN A 316 13.14 4.66 39.71
C ASN A 316 12.50 5.23 40.97
N PHE A 317 11.49 4.52 41.48
CA PHE A 317 10.83 4.85 42.74
C PHE A 317 11.64 4.35 43.93
N LEU A 318 11.90 5.23 44.90
CA LEU A 318 12.58 4.90 46.15
C LEU A 318 11.66 5.14 47.34
N GLY A 319 11.42 4.12 48.16
CA GLY A 319 10.52 4.21 49.31
C GLY A 319 10.99 3.47 50.57
N ARG A 320 10.29 3.70 51.69
CA ARG A 320 10.49 3.02 52.99
C ARG A 320 9.14 2.58 53.58
N SER A 321 9.16 1.48 54.31
CA SER A 321 8.03 0.84 54.98
C SER A 321 8.07 1.18 56.48
N ALA A 322 7.17 2.06 56.94
CA ALA A 322 6.92 2.55 58.33
C ALA A 322 7.83 3.70 58.82
N ASP A 323 7.32 4.75 59.48
CA ASP A 323 6.29 4.81 60.54
C ASP A 323 5.08 5.74 60.24
N GLY A 324 3.87 5.28 60.60
CA GLY A 324 2.70 6.10 60.94
C GLY A 324 2.42 7.35 60.11
N GLY A 325 1.75 7.20 58.96
CA GLY A 325 1.17 8.32 58.21
C GLY A 325 2.21 9.18 57.50
N ASP A 326 3.07 8.55 56.70
CA ASP A 326 4.19 9.21 56.06
C ASP A 326 3.70 10.32 55.10
N LYS A 327 3.77 11.56 55.60
CA LYS A 327 3.55 12.80 54.86
C LYS A 327 4.73 13.13 53.95
N ALA A 328 5.77 12.31 53.91
CA ALA A 328 6.95 12.51 53.08
C ALA A 328 6.61 12.46 51.59
N ALA A 329 7.15 13.42 50.84
CA ALA A 329 6.99 13.53 49.40
C ALA A 329 7.61 12.35 48.67
N VAL A 330 7.08 12.03 47.49
CA VAL A 330 7.48 10.88 46.69
C VAL A 330 8.86 11.06 46.06
N CYS A 331 9.79 10.13 46.32
CA CYS A 331 11.12 10.13 45.73
C CYS A 331 11.17 9.32 44.43
N VAL A 332 11.41 10.01 43.31
CA VAL A 332 11.58 9.38 41.99
C VAL A 332 12.83 9.89 41.32
N SER A 333 13.69 8.98 40.89
CA SER A 333 14.92 9.30 40.14
C SER A 333 14.79 8.88 38.69
N TYR A 334 14.87 9.84 37.77
CA TYR A 334 14.91 9.58 36.33
C TYR A 334 16.34 9.38 35.86
N TRP A 335 16.62 8.27 35.20
CA TRP A 335 17.92 8.06 34.54
C TRP A 335 17.90 8.70 33.15
N ALA A 336 18.41 9.93 33.07
CA ALA A 336 18.33 10.76 31.87
C ALA A 336 19.02 10.11 30.66
N ASN A 337 20.12 9.38 30.84
CA ASN A 337 20.81 8.73 29.72
C ASN A 337 19.91 7.73 28.98
N ARG A 338 19.02 7.05 29.70
CA ARG A 338 18.12 6.04 29.14
C ARG A 338 16.82 6.66 28.62
N LEU A 339 16.25 7.59 29.40
CA LEU A 339 15.00 8.26 29.07
C LEU A 339 15.16 9.28 27.94
N GLN A 340 16.31 9.95 27.86
CA GLN A 340 16.52 11.14 27.04
C GLN A 340 17.67 10.97 26.03
N PRO A 341 17.91 9.77 25.46
CA PRO A 341 19.12 9.34 24.77
C PRO A 341 20.18 10.44 24.55
N LEU A 342 21.05 10.61 25.54
CA LEU A 342 22.03 11.71 25.58
C LEU A 342 23.20 11.46 24.62
N PRO A 343 23.93 12.52 24.19
CA PRO A 343 25.10 12.37 23.34
C PRO A 343 26.18 11.43 23.92
N PRO A 344 26.95 10.72 23.09
CA PRO A 344 28.05 9.88 23.55
C PRO A 344 29.03 10.65 24.46
N GLY A 345 29.45 10.03 25.57
CA GLY A 345 30.35 10.64 26.55
C GLY A 345 29.66 11.29 27.76
N ALA A 346 28.32 11.34 27.79
CA ALA A 346 27.59 11.79 28.98
C ALA A 346 27.79 10.84 30.18
N PRO A 347 28.08 11.34 31.39
CA PRO A 347 28.07 10.53 32.61
C PRO A 347 26.64 10.09 32.93
N ASN A 348 26.47 9.21 33.93
CA ASN A 348 25.14 8.88 34.44
C ASN A 348 24.51 10.12 35.09
N LEU A 349 23.57 10.73 34.39
CA LEU A 349 22.82 11.89 34.85
C LEU A 349 21.46 11.43 35.37
N PHE A 350 21.12 11.93 36.56
CA PHE A 350 19.88 11.64 37.24
C PHE A 350 19.10 12.93 37.49
N VAL A 351 17.80 12.87 37.22
CA VAL A 351 16.85 13.92 37.62
C VAL A 351 15.98 13.36 38.74
N THR A 352 16.23 13.78 39.97
CA THR A 352 15.54 13.23 41.15
C THR A 352 14.56 14.23 41.74
N LEU A 353 13.33 13.77 41.96
CA LEU A 353 12.24 14.50 42.58
C LEU A 353 12.13 14.10 44.03
N ASN A 354 11.99 15.10 44.90
CA ASN A 354 11.83 14.99 46.36
C ASN A 354 12.71 13.89 46.96
N PRO A 355 14.04 14.04 46.87
CA PRO A 355 14.96 12.97 47.23
C PRO A 355 14.84 12.61 48.71
N ILE A 356 14.87 11.31 49.05
CA ILE A 356 14.83 10.80 50.43
C ILE A 356 15.95 11.37 51.33
N HIS A 357 17.05 11.82 50.71
CA HIS A 357 18.12 12.61 51.28
C HIS A 357 18.70 13.49 50.17
N PRO A 358 19.15 14.73 50.44
CA PRO A 358 19.74 15.58 49.41
C PRO A 358 20.94 14.89 48.72
N PRO A 359 21.08 15.01 47.38
CA PRO A 359 22.27 14.52 46.68
C PRO A 359 23.52 15.24 47.19
N ALA A 360 24.68 14.58 47.11
CA ALA A 360 25.95 15.20 47.47
C ALA A 360 26.20 16.50 46.68
N GLU A 361 26.67 17.54 47.38
CA GLU A 361 26.81 18.90 46.82
C GLU A 361 27.78 18.93 45.62
N ASP A 362 28.88 18.17 45.70
CA ASP A 362 29.88 18.02 44.64
C ASP A 362 29.36 17.24 43.41
N LYS A 363 28.21 16.59 43.52
CA LYS A 363 27.56 15.83 42.46
C LYS A 363 26.32 16.51 41.89
N THR A 364 25.94 17.68 42.41
CA THR A 364 24.72 18.39 42.06
C THR A 364 25.01 19.52 41.09
N PHE A 365 24.30 19.55 39.95
CA PHE A 365 24.43 20.60 38.93
C PHE A 365 23.34 21.66 39.06
N ARG A 366 22.11 21.24 39.33
CA ARG A 366 20.94 22.11 39.40
C ARG A 366 19.98 21.67 40.49
N ARG A 367 19.37 22.64 41.18
CA ARG A 367 18.19 22.49 42.03
C ARG A 367 17.12 23.48 41.59
N LEU A 368 15.87 23.07 41.54
CA LEU A 368 14.70 23.93 41.31
C LEU A 368 13.44 23.31 41.93
N SER A 369 12.36 24.08 42.02
CA SER A 369 11.05 23.59 42.48
C SER A 369 10.02 23.77 41.37
N LEU A 370 9.22 22.73 41.09
CA LEU A 370 8.06 22.80 40.19
C LEU A 370 6.79 22.38 40.93
N ALA A 371 5.69 23.07 40.66
CA ALA A 371 4.41 22.81 41.31
C ALA A 371 3.52 21.92 40.43
N HIS A 372 2.89 20.88 41.00
CA HIS A 372 1.95 20.02 40.29
C HIS A 372 0.53 20.15 40.83
N PRO A 373 -0.50 20.11 39.95
CA PRO A 373 -1.89 20.18 40.37
C PRO A 373 -2.29 18.91 41.13
N VAL A 374 -3.11 19.08 42.17
CA VAL A 374 -3.66 17.99 42.97
C VAL A 374 -5.10 17.74 42.54
N PHE A 375 -5.38 16.53 42.06
CA PHE A 375 -6.72 16.18 41.60
C PHE A 375 -7.55 15.52 42.71
N SER A 376 -8.81 15.92 42.76
CA SER A 376 -9.83 15.46 43.70
C SER A 376 -11.20 15.37 43.00
N PHE A 377 -12.25 14.97 43.72
CA PHE A 377 -13.61 15.06 43.18
C PHE A 377 -14.01 16.51 42.84
N ALA A 378 -13.47 17.51 43.54
CA ALA A 378 -13.73 18.92 43.26
C ALA A 378 -13.06 19.38 41.95
N SER A 379 -11.82 18.96 41.69
CA SER A 379 -11.14 19.29 40.43
C SER A 379 -11.83 18.64 39.23
N ASP A 380 -12.29 17.38 39.35
CA ASP A 380 -13.06 16.70 38.29
C ASP A 380 -14.38 17.43 37.97
N ALA A 381 -15.06 17.94 39.00
CA ALA A 381 -16.26 18.77 38.79
C ALA A 381 -15.93 20.13 38.13
N ALA A 382 -14.84 20.78 38.54
CA ALA A 382 -14.40 22.05 37.97
C ALA A 382 -13.99 21.92 36.50
N GLN A 383 -13.28 20.84 36.12
CA GLN A 383 -12.93 20.56 34.73
C GLN A 383 -14.16 20.39 33.83
N ARG A 384 -15.22 19.74 34.32
CA ARG A 384 -16.50 19.64 33.59
C ARG A 384 -17.22 20.98 33.43
N ALA A 385 -17.07 21.88 34.39
CA ALA A 385 -17.70 23.21 34.37
C ALA A 385 -16.92 24.24 33.53
N LEU A 386 -15.63 23.98 33.26
CA LEU A 386 -14.76 24.92 32.55
C LEU A 386 -15.33 25.38 31.20
N PRO A 387 -15.85 24.52 30.29
CA PRO A 387 -16.38 24.97 29.00
C PRO A 387 -17.49 26.02 29.11
N GLU A 388 -18.34 25.92 30.13
CA GLU A 388 -19.43 26.87 30.38
C GLU A 388 -18.94 28.18 31.02
N ALA A 389 -17.79 28.14 31.69
CA ALA A 389 -17.18 29.29 32.36
C ALA A 389 -16.39 30.20 31.39
N GLN A 390 -15.92 29.65 30.26
CA GLN A 390 -15.04 30.34 29.32
C GLN A 390 -15.64 31.63 28.73
N GLY A 391 -14.78 32.61 28.43
CA GLY A 391 -15.12 33.84 27.72
C GLY A 391 -15.88 34.89 28.54
N GLN A 392 -16.23 34.61 29.79
CA GLN A 392 -16.93 35.57 30.65
C GLN A 392 -16.08 36.82 30.90
N GLY A 393 -16.61 37.99 30.52
CA GLY A 393 -15.90 39.27 30.66
C GLY A 393 -14.67 39.41 29.76
N GLY A 394 -14.60 38.67 28.65
CA GLY A 394 -13.46 38.69 27.73
C GLY A 394 -12.26 37.87 28.21
N ILE A 395 -12.43 37.04 29.25
CA ILE A 395 -11.35 36.28 29.89
C ILE A 395 -11.52 34.79 29.60
N TRP A 396 -10.40 34.16 29.23
CA TRP A 396 -10.31 32.74 28.94
C TRP A 396 -9.24 32.07 29.80
N LEU A 397 -9.42 30.79 30.09
CA LEU A 397 -8.49 29.99 30.87
C LEU A 397 -7.93 28.84 30.02
N ALA A 398 -6.63 28.60 30.13
CA ALA A 398 -5.99 27.40 29.62
C ALA A 398 -4.93 26.91 30.61
N GLY A 399 -4.63 25.62 30.61
CA GLY A 399 -3.63 25.04 31.50
C GLY A 399 -3.74 23.54 31.54
N ALA A 400 -2.61 22.87 31.82
CA ALA A 400 -2.58 21.41 31.96
C ALA A 400 -3.53 20.88 33.06
N TRP A 401 -3.85 21.73 34.05
CA TRP A 401 -4.83 21.46 35.10
C TRP A 401 -6.27 21.24 34.59
N ALA A 402 -6.58 21.62 33.35
CA ALA A 402 -7.88 21.38 32.73
C ALA A 402 -8.11 19.90 32.34
N GLY A 403 -7.09 19.06 32.44
CA GLY A 403 -7.16 17.60 32.21
C GLY A 403 -6.39 16.82 33.28
N TYR A 404 -5.48 15.95 32.89
CA TYR A 404 -4.70 15.11 33.82
C TYR A 404 -3.40 15.75 34.33
N GLY A 405 -3.08 16.98 33.92
CA GLY A 405 -1.86 17.68 34.30
C GLY A 405 -0.67 17.44 33.37
N PHE A 406 -0.88 16.83 32.21
CA PHE A 406 0.17 16.53 31.23
C PHE A 406 0.27 17.59 30.13
N HIS A 407 1.33 17.49 29.33
CA HIS A 407 1.58 18.38 28.20
C HIS A 407 0.46 18.39 27.18
N GLU A 408 -0.12 17.22 26.87
CA GLU A 408 -1.28 17.12 25.97
C GLU A 408 -2.49 17.85 26.53
N ASP A 409 -2.77 17.75 27.84
CA ASP A 409 -3.88 18.47 28.46
C ASP A 409 -3.66 19.99 28.37
N GLY A 410 -2.40 20.42 28.51
CA GLY A 410 -1.99 21.80 28.35
C GLY A 410 -2.31 22.34 26.97
N ILE A 411 -1.88 21.67 25.90
CA ILE A 411 -2.18 22.09 24.52
C ILE A 411 -3.67 21.92 24.18
N LYS A 412 -4.30 20.84 24.62
CA LYS A 412 -5.73 20.60 24.40
C LYS A 412 -6.57 21.73 24.98
N SER A 413 -6.28 22.18 26.21
CA SER A 413 -6.99 23.30 26.83
C SER A 413 -6.82 24.61 26.05
N ALA A 414 -5.65 24.83 25.44
CA ALA A 414 -5.40 25.98 24.58
C ALA A 414 -6.20 25.89 23.28
N VAL A 415 -6.22 24.71 22.64
CA VAL A 415 -7.01 24.44 21.44
C VAL A 415 -8.51 24.64 21.72
N ASP A 416 -9.03 24.08 22.82
CA ASP A 416 -10.43 24.23 23.22
C ASP A 416 -10.79 25.71 23.44
N ALA A 417 -9.92 26.47 24.11
CA ALA A 417 -10.14 27.91 24.33
C ALA A 417 -10.14 28.69 23.01
N VAL A 418 -9.14 28.48 22.16
CA VAL A 418 -8.97 29.21 20.89
C VAL A 418 -10.07 28.86 19.89
N THR A 419 -10.45 27.59 19.77
CA THR A 419 -11.57 27.16 18.90
C THR A 419 -12.92 27.71 19.36
N SER A 420 -13.14 27.79 20.68
CA SER A 420 -14.33 28.42 21.25
C SER A 420 -14.39 29.94 21.02
N MET A 421 -13.26 30.59 20.69
CA MET A 421 -13.23 31.98 20.19
C MET A 421 -13.57 32.11 18.69
N GLY A 422 -13.87 31.00 18.01
CA GLY A 422 -14.15 30.95 16.57
C GLY A 422 -12.90 30.88 15.68
N CYS A 423 -11.75 30.50 16.24
CA CYS A 423 -10.52 30.25 15.47
C CYS A 423 -10.45 28.80 14.98
N THR A 424 -9.66 28.54 13.95
CA THR A 424 -9.37 27.19 13.44
C THR A 424 -7.97 26.75 13.87
N ILE A 425 -7.75 25.43 13.86
CA ILE A 425 -6.41 24.84 14.05
C ILE A 425 -5.93 24.22 12.74
N PRO A 426 -4.63 24.23 12.44
CA PRO A 426 -4.12 23.76 11.15
C PRO A 426 -4.00 22.23 11.04
N TRP A 427 -4.14 21.49 12.16
CA TRP A 427 -4.10 20.01 12.15
C TRP A 427 -5.41 19.37 12.59
N VAL A 428 -5.60 18.11 12.20
CA VAL A 428 -6.68 17.25 12.71
C VAL A 428 -6.07 16.30 13.75
N PRO A 429 -6.47 16.36 15.03
CA PRO A 429 -5.96 15.45 16.05
C PRO A 429 -6.42 14.01 15.71
N ARG A 430 -5.45 13.13 15.42
CA ARG A 430 -5.72 11.73 15.09
C ARG A 430 -5.09 10.82 16.15
N SER A 431 -5.92 10.27 17.03
CA SER A 431 -5.47 9.24 17.97
C SER A 431 -5.26 7.92 17.23
N VAL A 432 -4.20 7.21 17.60
CA VAL A 432 -3.78 5.94 16.98
C VAL A 432 -3.67 4.85 18.02
N SER A 433 -4.12 3.65 17.70
CA SER A 433 -3.95 2.49 18.60
C SER A 433 -2.53 1.92 18.50
N PRO A 434 -1.83 1.70 19.63
CA PRO A 434 -0.55 1.01 19.62
C PRO A 434 -0.69 -0.50 19.40
N LYS A 435 -1.93 -1.03 19.54
CA LYS A 435 -2.23 -2.44 19.36
C LYS A 435 -2.33 -2.76 17.87
N ILE A 436 -1.46 -3.66 17.41
CA ILE A 436 -1.38 -4.11 16.01
C ILE A 436 -1.77 -5.59 15.95
N GLY A 437 -2.80 -5.93 15.18
CA GLY A 437 -3.29 -7.31 15.04
C GLY A 437 -2.24 -8.26 14.45
N LEU A 438 -2.38 -9.57 14.69
CA LEU A 438 -1.42 -10.58 14.21
C LEU A 438 -1.29 -10.58 12.68
N LEU A 439 -2.41 -10.40 11.96
CA LEU A 439 -2.41 -10.31 10.50
C LEU A 439 -1.65 -9.09 10.01
N ASP A 440 -1.82 -7.94 10.67
CA ASP A 440 -1.14 -6.71 10.32
C ASP A 440 0.36 -6.78 10.65
N GLN A 441 0.76 -7.42 11.75
CA GLN A 441 2.17 -7.69 12.04
C GLN A 441 2.82 -8.60 10.99
N ALA A 442 2.07 -9.59 10.47
CA ALA A 442 2.55 -10.41 9.37
C ALA A 442 2.70 -9.60 8.08
N ALA A 443 1.73 -8.73 7.77
CA ALA A 443 1.80 -7.81 6.64
C ALA A 443 2.97 -6.83 6.75
N ILE A 444 3.18 -6.21 7.92
CA ILE A 444 4.32 -5.31 8.19
C ILE A 444 5.64 -6.04 7.96
N ARG A 445 5.83 -7.26 8.49
CA ARG A 445 7.07 -8.02 8.29
C ARG A 445 7.30 -8.38 6.83
N LEU A 446 6.24 -8.73 6.10
CA LEU A 446 6.34 -9.03 4.68
C LEU A 446 6.68 -7.77 3.86
N PHE A 447 6.01 -6.66 4.15
CA PHE A 447 6.31 -5.36 3.55
C PHE A 447 7.74 -4.93 3.85
N ASP A 448 8.20 -5.02 5.10
CA ASP A 448 9.55 -4.61 5.49
C ASP A 448 10.62 -5.40 4.74
N LYS A 449 10.45 -6.71 4.63
CA LYS A 449 11.33 -7.58 3.84
C LYS A 449 11.35 -7.16 2.36
N PHE A 450 10.18 -6.86 1.79
CA PHE A 450 10.06 -6.41 0.40
C PHE A 450 10.70 -5.02 0.20
N ALA A 451 10.36 -4.04 1.04
CA ALA A 451 10.80 -2.65 0.94
C ALA A 451 12.33 -2.54 1.07
N ARG A 452 12.97 -3.33 1.96
CA ARG A 452 14.44 -3.41 2.04
C ARG A 452 15.10 -3.92 0.76
N ALA A 453 14.41 -4.80 0.03
CA ALA A 453 14.90 -5.30 -1.26
C ALA A 453 14.63 -4.32 -2.40
N ALA A 454 13.49 -3.61 -2.36
CA ALA A 454 13.02 -2.76 -3.44
C ALA A 454 13.57 -1.31 -3.38
N ILE A 455 13.63 -0.69 -2.20
CA ILE A 455 14.00 0.72 -2.04
C ILE A 455 15.51 0.84 -1.88
N LYS A 456 16.19 1.28 -2.95
CA LYS A 456 17.65 1.47 -3.03
C LYS A 456 18.06 2.93 -3.22
N THR A 457 17.21 3.73 -3.86
CA THR A 457 17.46 5.15 -4.14
C THR A 457 16.52 6.02 -3.31
N GLY A 458 17.04 7.11 -2.73
CA GLY A 458 16.29 8.03 -1.89
C GLY A 458 16.19 7.60 -0.42
N TYR A 459 15.30 8.26 0.34
CA TYR A 459 15.03 8.02 1.75
C TYR A 459 13.53 7.88 2.01
N LEU A 460 13.11 6.77 2.63
CA LEU A 460 11.73 6.58 3.06
C LEU A 460 11.70 6.21 4.53
N ARG A 461 11.02 7.02 5.33
CA ARG A 461 10.72 6.74 6.74
C ARG A 461 9.22 6.51 6.88
N ILE A 462 8.82 5.42 7.52
CA ILE A 462 7.42 5.11 7.82
C ILE A 462 7.27 5.04 9.34
N VAL A 463 6.45 5.92 9.91
CA VAL A 463 6.12 5.96 11.33
C VAL A 463 4.83 5.18 11.54
N LEU A 464 4.89 4.10 12.32
CA LEU A 464 3.77 3.20 12.59
C LEU A 464 2.81 3.80 13.63
N PRO A 465 1.55 3.31 13.72
CA PRO A 465 0.56 3.78 14.71
C PRO A 465 1.02 3.64 16.16
N ASN A 466 1.87 2.65 16.45
CA ASN A 466 2.45 2.46 17.78
C ASN A 466 3.68 3.35 18.04
N GLY A 467 4.13 4.15 17.07
CA GLY A 467 5.30 5.02 17.15
C GLY A 467 6.63 4.37 16.78
N ASP A 468 6.65 3.07 16.44
CA ASP A 468 7.82 2.42 15.85
C ASP A 468 8.09 2.97 14.44
N GLU A 469 9.33 2.83 13.97
CA GLU A 469 9.75 3.37 12.69
C GLU A 469 10.36 2.31 11.79
N LEU A 470 10.00 2.36 10.51
CA LEU A 470 10.64 1.62 9.44
C LEU A 470 11.38 2.60 8.54
N VAL A 471 12.68 2.37 8.32
CA VAL A 471 13.53 3.28 7.55
C VAL A 471 14.18 2.51 6.41
N TYR A 472 14.12 3.09 5.21
CA TYR A 472 14.64 2.53 3.96
C TYR A 472 15.47 3.56 3.20
N GLY A 473 16.48 3.09 2.48
CA GLY A 473 17.40 3.95 1.73
C GLY A 473 18.35 4.75 2.62
N GLU A 474 19.02 5.75 2.04
CA GLU A 474 20.04 6.57 2.71
C GLU A 474 19.83 8.05 2.42
N LYS A 475 19.95 8.90 3.46
CA LYS A 475 19.80 10.36 3.33
C LYS A 475 20.79 10.99 2.35
N ALA A 476 21.97 10.40 2.19
CA ALA A 476 23.00 10.88 1.28
C ALA A 476 22.60 10.79 -0.21
N HIS A 477 21.58 9.99 -0.54
CA HIS A 477 21.07 9.83 -1.91
C HIS A 477 19.84 10.71 -2.21
N CYS A 478 19.55 11.69 -1.36
CA CYS A 478 18.48 12.66 -1.59
C CYS A 478 19.01 13.81 -2.46
N ALA A 479 18.32 14.12 -3.55
CA ALA A 479 18.58 15.35 -4.30
C ALA A 479 18.13 16.58 -3.48
N ALA A 480 18.85 17.69 -3.60
CA ALA A 480 18.40 18.95 -3.03
C ALA A 480 17.08 19.37 -3.71
N PRO A 481 16.06 19.84 -2.95
CA PRO A 481 14.84 20.39 -3.52
C PRO A 481 15.13 21.67 -4.29
N VAL A 482 14.18 22.06 -5.14
CA VAL A 482 14.35 23.19 -6.06
C VAL A 482 14.04 24.51 -5.34
N PRO A 483 14.87 25.56 -5.51
CA PRO A 483 14.60 26.88 -4.95
C PRO A 483 13.28 27.45 -5.48
N LYS A 484 12.57 28.21 -4.63
CA LYS A 484 11.36 28.92 -5.01
C LYS A 484 11.63 29.89 -6.16
N GLY A 485 10.76 29.87 -7.17
CA GLY A 485 10.93 30.67 -8.40
C GLY A 485 11.88 30.08 -9.46
N GLU A 486 12.64 29.01 -9.17
CA GLU A 486 13.38 28.20 -10.17
C GLU A 486 12.60 26.92 -10.56
N GLU A 487 11.34 26.84 -10.13
CA GLU A 487 10.42 25.69 -10.13
C GLU A 487 9.98 25.18 -11.50
N TRP A 488 10.35 25.88 -12.57
CA TRP A 488 9.79 25.74 -13.90
C TRP A 488 9.69 24.28 -14.41
N ARG A 489 10.62 23.40 -14.00
CA ARG A 489 10.56 21.94 -14.21
C ARG A 489 10.92 21.13 -12.95
N GLY A 490 10.82 21.76 -11.78
CA GLY A 490 11.45 21.27 -10.55
C GLY A 490 10.98 19.87 -10.16
N ARG A 491 11.87 19.07 -9.57
CA ARG A 491 11.55 17.71 -9.11
C ARG A 491 11.53 17.68 -7.58
N PRO A 492 10.61 16.94 -6.95
CA PRO A 492 10.65 16.76 -5.51
C PRO A 492 11.92 16.02 -5.10
N ALA A 493 12.39 16.29 -3.88
CA ALA A 493 13.47 15.51 -3.29
C ALA A 493 13.05 14.03 -3.21
N LEU A 494 14.00 13.12 -3.43
CA LEU A 494 13.77 11.67 -3.27
C LEU A 494 13.73 11.28 -1.80
N SER A 495 12.85 11.90 -1.03
CA SER A 495 12.71 11.75 0.41
C SER A 495 11.24 11.85 0.80
N ALA A 496 10.80 11.00 1.72
CA ALA A 496 9.48 11.12 2.33
C ALA A 496 9.46 10.53 3.74
N THR A 497 8.66 11.14 4.62
CA THR A 497 8.24 10.55 5.89
C THR A 497 6.74 10.29 5.84
N VAL A 498 6.33 9.03 5.92
CA VAL A 498 4.94 8.59 5.91
C VAL A 498 4.51 8.31 7.35
N ARG A 499 3.43 8.94 7.80
CA ARG A 499 2.81 8.67 9.10
C ARG A 499 1.57 7.82 8.92
N LEU A 500 1.58 6.62 9.49
CA LEU A 500 0.46 5.70 9.43
C LEU A 500 -0.48 5.90 10.61
N PHE A 501 -1.76 6.05 10.31
CA PHE A 501 -2.86 6.04 11.27
C PHE A 501 -3.54 4.68 11.36
N SER A 502 -3.47 3.89 10.28
CA SER A 502 -4.02 2.54 10.23
C SER A 502 -3.03 1.53 9.65
N PRO A 503 -2.87 0.34 10.28
CA PRO A 503 -2.01 -0.71 9.74
C PRO A 503 -2.59 -1.39 8.49
N SER A 504 -3.86 -1.10 8.11
CA SER A 504 -4.45 -1.57 6.85
C SER A 504 -3.66 -1.15 5.62
N PHE A 505 -2.89 -0.06 5.70
CA PHE A 505 -1.94 0.38 4.68
C PHE A 505 -1.12 -0.80 4.12
N PHE A 506 -0.47 -1.57 5.00
CA PHE A 506 0.42 -2.66 4.56
C PHE A 506 -0.33 -3.76 3.82
N ARG A 507 -1.53 -4.09 4.29
CA ARG A 507 -2.37 -5.10 3.63
C ARG A 507 -2.78 -4.62 2.24
N LYS A 508 -3.27 -3.39 2.12
CA LYS A 508 -3.69 -2.80 0.83
C LYS A 508 -2.51 -2.77 -0.15
N VAL A 509 -1.35 -2.29 0.28
CA VAL A 509 -0.14 -2.22 -0.57
C VAL A 509 0.36 -3.60 -0.99
N ILE A 510 0.36 -4.59 -0.09
CA ILE A 510 0.78 -5.96 -0.45
C ILE A 510 -0.19 -6.62 -1.43
N THR A 511 -1.49 -6.37 -1.30
CA THR A 511 -2.50 -7.05 -2.14
C THR A 511 -2.82 -6.32 -3.44
N ARG A 512 -2.59 -4.99 -3.50
CA ARG A 512 -3.01 -4.14 -4.62
C ARG A 512 -1.97 -3.09 -5.02
N HIS A 513 -0.74 -3.19 -4.55
CA HIS A 513 0.41 -2.36 -4.97
C HIS A 513 0.14 -0.85 -4.85
N ASP A 514 0.41 -0.11 -5.92
CA ASP A 514 0.16 1.31 -6.12
C ASP A 514 -1.33 1.67 -5.93
N THR A 515 -2.24 0.82 -6.42
CA THR A 515 -3.69 0.98 -6.19
C THR A 515 -3.99 0.91 -4.69
N GLY A 516 -3.39 -0.03 -3.98
CA GLY A 516 -3.52 -0.17 -2.54
C GLY A 516 -2.94 1.03 -1.78
N MET A 517 -1.83 1.59 -2.26
CA MET A 517 -1.23 2.81 -1.71
C MET A 517 -2.13 4.03 -1.92
N GLY A 518 -2.74 4.18 -3.10
CA GLY A 518 -3.71 5.24 -3.38
C GLY A 518 -5.00 5.08 -2.57
N GLU A 519 -5.52 3.86 -2.43
CA GLU A 519 -6.71 3.59 -1.61
C GLU A 519 -6.47 3.87 -0.12
N ALA A 520 -5.32 3.46 0.40
CA ALA A 520 -4.91 3.78 1.76
C ALA A 520 -4.79 5.30 1.97
N TYR A 521 -4.25 6.03 0.99
CA TYR A 521 -4.20 7.49 1.04
C TYR A 521 -5.59 8.09 1.08
N MET A 522 -6.46 7.68 0.15
CA MET A 522 -7.84 8.16 0.04
C MET A 522 -8.69 7.83 1.28
N ASP A 523 -8.40 6.74 1.99
CA ASP A 523 -9.08 6.35 3.23
C ASP A 523 -8.54 7.09 4.47
N GLY A 524 -7.45 7.86 4.33
CA GLY A 524 -6.79 8.52 5.45
C GLY A 524 -5.98 7.57 6.33
N ASP A 525 -5.64 6.37 5.83
CA ASP A 525 -4.80 5.39 6.55
C ASP A 525 -3.40 5.95 6.83
N TYR A 526 -2.94 6.91 6.01
CA TYR A 526 -1.68 7.62 6.19
C TYR A 526 -1.73 9.06 5.69
N GLU A 527 -0.80 9.85 6.20
CA GLU A 527 -0.39 11.13 5.63
C GLU A 527 1.10 11.10 5.32
N VAL A 528 1.54 12.00 4.44
CA VAL A 528 2.96 12.22 4.21
C VAL A 528 3.34 13.56 4.83
N ASP A 529 4.44 13.55 5.56
CA ASP A 529 4.96 14.68 6.31
C ASP A 529 5.77 15.57 5.37
N ASN A 530 5.37 16.84 5.24
CA ASN A 530 6.01 17.87 4.40
C ASN A 530 7.47 18.18 4.78
N TRP A 531 7.95 17.64 5.90
CA TRP A 531 9.20 18.04 6.53
C TRP A 531 10.44 17.19 6.18
N SER A 532 10.42 16.21 5.28
CA SER A 532 11.48 15.17 5.24
C SER A 532 12.94 15.64 4.98
N VAL A 533 13.63 15.99 6.06
CA VAL A 533 15.00 15.67 6.50
C VAL A 533 16.05 15.43 5.42
N CYS A 534 16.48 16.51 4.77
CA CYS A 534 17.87 16.71 4.38
C CYS A 534 18.49 17.69 5.39
N GLY A 535 19.70 17.43 5.89
CA GLY A 535 20.36 18.24 6.92
C GLY A 535 20.74 19.66 6.46
N MET A 536 19.75 20.54 6.30
CA MET A 536 19.92 21.99 6.06
C MET A 536 18.95 22.78 6.95
N GLY A 537 18.83 22.41 8.23
CA GLY A 537 17.84 22.90 9.20
C GLY A 537 17.85 24.40 9.53
N GLU A 538 18.70 25.19 8.86
CA GLU A 538 18.68 26.66 8.91
C GLU A 538 18.19 27.26 7.57
N ALA A 539 18.67 26.80 6.42
CA ALA A 539 18.24 27.31 5.10
C ALA A 539 16.79 26.94 4.71
N TYR A 540 16.24 25.85 5.23
CA TYR A 540 14.84 25.46 5.00
C TYR A 540 13.82 26.32 5.75
N MET A 541 14.24 26.93 6.87
CA MET A 541 13.40 27.77 7.72
C MET A 541 13.10 29.12 7.07
N ASP A 542 13.96 29.57 6.16
CA ASP A 542 13.79 30.82 5.43
C ASP A 542 12.75 30.73 4.30
N GLY A 543 12.16 29.53 4.08
CA GLY A 543 11.06 29.34 3.13
C GLY A 543 11.50 29.37 1.67
N ASP A 544 12.78 29.18 1.38
CA ASP A 544 13.37 29.34 0.04
C ASP A 544 13.17 28.16 -0.93
N TYR A 545 12.52 27.07 -0.52
CA TYR A 545 12.36 25.85 -1.33
C TYR A 545 10.91 25.35 -1.35
N GLU A 546 10.48 24.72 -2.46
CA GLU A 546 9.21 23.99 -2.55
C GLU A 546 9.44 22.50 -2.26
N VAL A 547 8.71 21.93 -1.29
CA VAL A 547 8.79 20.51 -0.91
C VAL A 547 7.39 19.92 -0.83
N ASP A 548 7.04 19.06 -1.80
CA ASP A 548 5.85 18.22 -1.71
C ASP A 548 6.24 16.83 -1.20
N SER A 549 5.74 16.45 -0.02
CA SER A 549 6.03 15.14 0.57
C SER A 549 5.31 14.00 -0.12
N LEU A 550 4.12 14.24 -0.68
CA LEU A 550 3.42 13.22 -1.45
C LEU A 550 4.15 12.98 -2.78
N GLY A 551 4.52 14.05 -3.48
CA GLY A 551 5.42 14.01 -4.64
C GLY A 551 6.75 13.33 -4.31
N GLY A 552 7.37 13.62 -3.17
CA GLY A 552 8.60 12.97 -2.70
C GLY A 552 8.43 11.46 -2.48
N LEU A 553 7.34 11.02 -1.86
CA LEU A 553 7.01 9.60 -1.68
C LEU A 553 6.90 8.89 -3.03
N LEU A 554 6.17 9.51 -3.95
CA LEU A 554 5.92 8.97 -5.28
C LEU A 554 7.19 8.98 -6.14
N ALA A 555 8.04 9.99 -5.99
CA ALA A 555 9.35 10.05 -6.64
C ALA A 555 10.30 8.97 -6.11
N VAL A 556 10.31 8.68 -4.80
CA VAL A 556 11.03 7.54 -4.23
C VAL A 556 10.50 6.23 -4.81
N ALA A 557 9.17 6.04 -4.87
CA ALA A 557 8.58 4.85 -5.46
C ALA A 557 8.98 4.67 -6.93
N THR A 558 8.85 5.72 -7.74
CA THR A 558 9.15 5.70 -9.18
C THR A 558 10.64 5.52 -9.46
N ALA A 559 11.53 6.16 -8.68
CA ALA A 559 12.99 5.97 -8.78
C ALA A 559 13.42 4.51 -8.50
N ASN A 560 12.56 3.73 -7.84
CA ASN A 560 12.79 2.33 -7.52
C ASN A 560 11.84 1.38 -8.27
N ALA A 561 11.09 1.84 -9.28
CA ALA A 561 10.03 1.08 -9.93
C ALA A 561 10.51 -0.27 -10.50
N ASN A 562 11.67 -0.31 -11.16
CA ASN A 562 12.26 -1.54 -11.69
C ASN A 562 12.60 -2.55 -10.57
N ASN A 563 13.13 -2.06 -9.44
CA ASN A 563 13.45 -2.91 -8.29
C ASN A 563 12.17 -3.41 -7.61
N ILE A 564 11.16 -2.54 -7.48
CA ILE A 564 9.83 -2.90 -7.00
C ILE A 564 9.26 -4.04 -7.84
N GLU A 565 9.27 -3.92 -9.16
CA GLU A 565 8.76 -4.91 -10.09
C GLU A 565 9.54 -6.24 -10.01
N ALA A 566 10.87 -6.20 -10.03
CA ALA A 566 11.72 -7.39 -9.92
C ALA A 566 11.51 -8.18 -8.61
N ASN A 567 11.15 -7.48 -7.53
CA ASN A 567 10.95 -8.08 -6.20
C ASN A 567 9.47 -8.38 -5.88
N ARG A 568 8.53 -8.15 -6.80
CA ARG A 568 7.08 -8.40 -6.60
C ARG A 568 6.78 -9.84 -6.16
N GLY A 569 7.53 -10.82 -6.66
CA GLY A 569 7.37 -12.24 -6.31
C GLY A 569 7.63 -12.55 -4.82
N MET A 570 8.33 -11.68 -4.09
CA MET A 570 8.60 -11.86 -2.66
C MET A 570 7.35 -11.79 -1.78
N MET A 571 6.27 -11.19 -2.29
CA MET A 571 4.99 -11.04 -1.58
C MET A 571 4.10 -12.31 -1.62
N GLY A 572 4.52 -13.35 -2.36
CA GLY A 572 3.91 -14.68 -2.31
C GLY A 572 2.47 -14.79 -2.84
N ALA A 573 1.71 -15.76 -2.32
CA ALA A 573 0.39 -16.13 -2.83
C ALA A 573 -0.69 -15.04 -2.68
N PHE A 574 -0.55 -14.13 -1.71
CA PHE A 574 -1.49 -13.02 -1.49
C PHE A 574 -1.43 -11.99 -2.63
N ASN A 575 -0.22 -11.69 -3.11
CA ASN A 575 -0.01 -10.85 -4.28
C ASN A 575 -0.64 -11.49 -5.52
N TRP A 576 -0.35 -12.78 -5.76
CA TRP A 576 -0.91 -13.52 -6.90
C TRP A 576 -2.46 -13.52 -6.91
N LEU A 577 -3.11 -13.69 -5.76
CA LEU A 577 -4.58 -13.65 -5.67
C LEU A 577 -5.12 -12.25 -5.96
N GLY A 578 -4.48 -11.21 -5.41
CA GLY A 578 -4.81 -9.81 -5.69
C GLY A 578 -4.71 -9.47 -7.17
N ASP A 579 -3.60 -9.83 -7.81
CA ASP A 579 -3.37 -9.64 -9.24
C ASP A 579 -4.43 -10.34 -10.11
N ARG A 580 -4.88 -11.55 -9.72
CA ARG A 580 -5.95 -12.26 -10.44
C ARG A 580 -7.31 -11.57 -10.29
N LEU A 581 -7.62 -11.05 -9.10
CA LEU A 581 -8.88 -10.32 -8.86
C LEU A 581 -8.89 -8.99 -9.62
N LEU A 582 -7.77 -8.25 -9.62
CA LEU A 582 -7.59 -7.03 -10.40
C LEU A 582 -7.69 -7.32 -11.90
N ALA A 583 -7.02 -8.36 -12.40
CA ALA A 583 -7.11 -8.75 -13.81
C ALA A 583 -8.56 -9.14 -14.21
N ALA A 584 -9.30 -9.82 -13.34
CA ALA A 584 -10.71 -10.16 -13.58
C ALA A 584 -11.62 -8.91 -13.58
N ALA A 585 -11.39 -7.97 -12.65
CA ALA A 585 -12.11 -6.70 -12.61
C ALA A 585 -11.83 -5.85 -13.86
N HIS A 586 -10.57 -5.81 -14.32
CA HIS A 586 -10.16 -5.11 -15.54
C HIS A 586 -10.78 -5.73 -16.80
N ALA A 587 -10.80 -7.06 -16.91
CA ALA A 587 -11.41 -7.76 -18.04
C ALA A 587 -12.93 -7.48 -18.18
N ALA A 588 -13.60 -7.11 -17.09
CA ALA A 588 -15.02 -6.73 -17.10
C ALA A 588 -15.29 -5.31 -17.64
N ARG A 589 -14.25 -4.52 -17.93
CA ARG A 589 -14.33 -3.10 -18.36
C ARG A 589 -13.84 -2.88 -19.79
N SER A 590 -14.17 -3.79 -20.71
CA SER A 590 -13.65 -3.76 -22.10
C SER A 590 -14.13 -2.56 -22.93
N ASN A 591 -13.25 -2.02 -23.79
CA ASN A 591 -13.51 -0.85 -24.65
C ASN A 591 -14.27 -1.20 -25.95
N THR A 592 -15.29 -2.03 -25.83
CA THR A 592 -16.30 -2.20 -26.90
C THR A 592 -17.01 -0.86 -27.17
N LEU A 593 -17.80 -0.74 -28.25
CA LEU A 593 -18.57 0.49 -28.53
C LEU A 593 -19.44 0.94 -27.35
N GLU A 594 -20.14 0.00 -26.72
CA GLU A 594 -20.99 0.28 -25.55
C GLU A 594 -20.15 0.52 -24.28
N GLY A 595 -19.08 -0.26 -24.07
CA GLY A 595 -18.18 -0.11 -22.93
C GLY A 595 -17.37 1.20 -22.93
N SER A 596 -16.87 1.63 -24.09
CA SER A 596 -16.14 2.90 -24.24
C SER A 596 -17.02 4.09 -23.88
N ARG A 597 -18.27 4.09 -24.35
CA ARG A 597 -19.25 5.13 -24.02
C ARG A 597 -19.50 5.18 -22.51
N LYS A 598 -19.78 4.02 -21.90
CA LYS A 598 -20.03 3.92 -20.45
C LYS A 598 -18.83 4.38 -19.60
N ASN A 599 -17.61 3.94 -19.94
CA ASN A 599 -16.39 4.29 -19.21
C ASN A 599 -16.11 5.81 -19.27
N ILE A 600 -16.37 6.44 -20.42
CA ILE A 600 -16.17 7.89 -20.63
C ILE A 600 -17.28 8.70 -19.95
N GLU A 601 -18.55 8.25 -20.04
CA GLU A 601 -19.69 8.85 -19.32
C GLU A 601 -19.41 8.83 -17.80
N GLU A 602 -19.07 7.69 -17.19
CA GLU A 602 -18.77 7.58 -15.75
C GLU A 602 -17.63 8.51 -15.27
N HIS A 603 -16.66 8.85 -16.14
CA HIS A 603 -15.55 9.75 -15.81
C HIS A 603 -15.92 11.25 -15.91
N TYR A 604 -16.71 11.63 -16.91
CA TYR A 604 -17.11 13.04 -17.15
C TYR A 604 -18.46 13.41 -16.52
N ASP A 605 -19.25 12.44 -16.03
CA ASP A 605 -20.44 12.62 -15.19
C ASP A 605 -20.11 13.26 -13.82
N ALA A 606 -18.83 13.38 -13.47
CA ALA A 606 -18.39 14.26 -12.40
C ALA A 606 -18.80 15.74 -12.66
N GLY A 607 -19.20 16.14 -13.88
CA GLY A 607 -19.79 17.45 -14.16
C GLY A 607 -18.76 18.56 -14.42
N ASN A 608 -19.07 19.44 -15.38
CA ASN A 608 -18.17 20.51 -15.85
C ASN A 608 -17.74 21.48 -14.73
N ASP A 609 -18.55 21.65 -13.68
CA ASP A 609 -18.26 22.59 -12.60
C ASP A 609 -17.07 22.16 -11.74
N MET A 610 -16.83 20.85 -11.58
CA MET A 610 -15.63 20.34 -10.92
C MET A 610 -14.37 20.67 -11.74
N TYR A 611 -14.40 20.41 -13.06
CA TYR A 611 -13.24 20.65 -13.93
C TYR A 611 -12.86 22.13 -14.00
N LYS A 612 -13.83 23.05 -13.95
CA LYS A 612 -13.59 24.51 -13.90
C LYS A 612 -12.79 24.96 -12.67
N LEU A 613 -12.74 24.16 -11.59
CA LEU A 613 -12.01 24.52 -10.38
C LEU A 613 -10.49 24.44 -10.55
N PHE A 614 -9.99 23.60 -11.46
CA PHE A 614 -8.54 23.40 -11.64
C PHE A 614 -8.04 23.55 -13.08
N LEU A 615 -8.92 23.48 -14.08
CA LEU A 615 -8.56 23.80 -15.47
C LEU A 615 -8.54 25.32 -15.69
N ASP A 616 -7.76 25.75 -16.68
CA ASP A 616 -7.75 27.14 -17.13
C ASP A 616 -9.00 27.50 -17.95
N ALA A 617 -9.10 28.76 -18.39
CA ALA A 617 -10.22 29.26 -19.21
C ALA A 617 -10.39 28.51 -20.55
N SER A 618 -9.34 27.83 -21.02
CA SER A 618 -9.41 26.98 -22.20
C SER A 618 -10.14 25.66 -21.93
N MET A 619 -10.42 25.25 -20.69
CA MET A 619 -11.09 23.98 -20.34
C MET A 619 -10.40 22.78 -21.01
N THR A 620 -9.06 22.80 -21.04
CA THR A 620 -8.27 21.79 -21.72
C THR A 620 -7.67 20.83 -20.70
N TYR A 621 -8.20 19.61 -20.63
CA TYR A 621 -7.71 18.54 -19.76
C TYR A 621 -6.71 17.65 -20.50
N SER A 622 -5.53 18.20 -20.80
CA SER A 622 -4.39 17.50 -21.44
C SER A 622 -3.09 18.29 -21.24
N CYS A 623 -1.94 17.71 -21.59
CA CYS A 623 -0.61 18.32 -21.42
C CYS A 623 -0.47 19.68 -22.13
N GLY A 624 -0.07 20.74 -21.42
CA GLY A 624 0.32 22.02 -22.02
C GLY A 624 1.78 22.02 -22.51
N ILE A 625 2.15 22.98 -23.38
CA ILE A 625 3.56 23.19 -23.78
C ILE A 625 4.06 24.46 -23.10
N TRP A 626 4.99 24.27 -22.18
CA TRP A 626 5.44 25.31 -21.28
C TRP A 626 6.67 26.02 -21.86
N ALA A 627 6.67 27.36 -21.88
CA ALA A 627 7.86 28.20 -22.13
C ALA A 627 8.21 29.05 -20.90
N LYS A 628 9.50 29.23 -20.56
CA LYS A 628 9.95 29.96 -19.36
C LYS A 628 9.13 31.24 -19.17
N ASP A 629 8.40 31.34 -18.06
CA ASP A 629 7.48 32.44 -17.68
C ASP A 629 6.05 32.39 -18.26
N CYS A 630 5.56 31.23 -18.73
CA CYS A 630 4.15 31.06 -19.11
C CYS A 630 3.30 30.50 -17.96
N ASP A 631 2.03 30.90 -17.89
CA ASP A 631 1.03 30.29 -16.99
C ASP A 631 0.35 29.07 -17.66
N LEU A 632 -0.54 28.41 -16.93
CA LEU A 632 -1.29 27.25 -17.42
C LEU A 632 -2.12 27.60 -18.67
N HIS A 633 -2.74 28.78 -18.72
CA HIS A 633 -3.55 29.18 -19.87
C HIS A 633 -2.71 29.31 -21.14
N GLN A 634 -1.60 30.03 -21.04
CA GLN A 634 -0.68 30.25 -22.14
C GLN A 634 -0.01 28.94 -22.56
N SER A 635 0.31 28.04 -21.64
CA SER A 635 0.88 26.72 -21.99
C SER A 635 -0.10 25.86 -22.80
N GLN A 636 -1.40 25.94 -22.48
CA GLN A 636 -2.43 25.28 -23.29
C GLN A 636 -2.53 25.90 -24.68
N LEU A 637 -2.49 27.23 -24.80
CA LEU A 637 -2.49 27.90 -26.12
C LEU A 637 -1.26 27.52 -26.96
N ASN A 638 -0.07 27.46 -26.35
CA ASN A 638 1.15 27.03 -27.00
C ASN A 638 1.02 25.60 -27.54
N LYS A 639 0.43 24.69 -26.75
CA LYS A 639 0.15 23.32 -27.19
C LYS A 639 -0.79 23.28 -28.39
N LEU A 640 -1.89 24.02 -28.34
CA LEU A 640 -2.84 24.08 -29.44
C LEU A 640 -2.19 24.63 -30.72
N ASP A 641 -1.38 25.68 -30.60
CA ASP A 641 -0.65 26.27 -31.72
C ASP A 641 0.39 25.28 -32.30
N ALA A 642 1.11 24.54 -31.44
CA ALA A 642 2.04 23.50 -31.88
C ALA A 642 1.34 22.38 -32.67
N LEU A 643 0.15 21.94 -32.24
CA LEU A 643 -0.65 20.96 -32.99
C LEU A 643 -1.06 21.50 -34.36
N ILE A 644 -1.50 22.76 -34.43
CA ILE A 644 -1.87 23.44 -35.68
C ILE A 644 -0.66 23.53 -36.63
N ASP A 645 0.51 23.91 -36.09
CA ASP A 645 1.76 24.08 -36.84
C ASP A 645 2.30 22.75 -37.36
N LYS A 646 2.33 21.69 -36.53
CA LYS A 646 2.77 20.34 -36.95
C LYS A 646 1.86 19.73 -38.02
N ALA A 647 0.56 19.98 -37.90
CA ALA A 647 -0.41 19.57 -38.91
C ALA A 647 -0.29 20.41 -40.20
N GLU A 648 0.33 21.59 -40.15
CA GLU A 648 0.39 22.56 -41.25
C GLU A 648 -1.01 22.94 -41.76
N ILE A 649 -1.90 23.32 -40.84
CA ILE A 649 -3.29 23.69 -41.15
C ILE A 649 -3.33 25.07 -41.82
N LYS A 650 -4.13 25.19 -42.87
CA LYS A 650 -4.31 26.42 -43.68
C LYS A 650 -5.79 26.79 -43.80
N GLU A 651 -6.08 28.01 -44.22
CA GLU A 651 -7.45 28.55 -44.38
C GLU A 651 -8.39 27.67 -45.23
N GLY A 652 -7.86 27.01 -46.26
CA GLY A 652 -8.63 26.14 -47.15
C GLY A 652 -8.82 24.70 -46.66
N ASP A 653 -8.19 24.31 -45.55
CA ASP A 653 -8.22 22.92 -45.08
C ASP A 653 -9.54 22.58 -44.36
N HIS A 654 -9.98 21.34 -44.51
CA HIS A 654 -10.99 20.73 -43.65
C HIS A 654 -10.33 19.76 -42.67
N VAL A 655 -10.38 20.09 -41.39
CA VAL A 655 -9.71 19.39 -40.29
C VAL A 655 -10.72 18.53 -39.53
N LEU A 656 -10.36 17.26 -39.26
CA LEU A 656 -11.07 16.41 -38.31
C LEU A 656 -10.35 16.44 -36.96
N GLU A 657 -11.07 16.78 -35.88
CA GLU A 657 -10.60 16.64 -34.51
C GLU A 657 -11.28 15.43 -33.86
N VAL A 658 -10.50 14.39 -33.55
CA VAL A 658 -10.96 13.15 -32.93
C VAL A 658 -10.86 13.29 -31.41
N GLY A 659 -12.00 13.36 -30.72
CA GLY A 659 -12.05 13.62 -29.28
C GLY A 659 -11.93 15.13 -28.98
N CYS A 660 -12.91 15.92 -29.42
CA CYS A 660 -12.82 17.38 -29.39
C CYS A 660 -12.91 18.05 -28.01
N GLY A 661 -13.15 17.26 -26.96
CA GLY A 661 -13.36 17.75 -25.60
C GLY A 661 -14.36 18.92 -25.56
N TRP A 662 -13.93 20.03 -24.97
CA TRP A 662 -14.70 21.28 -24.81
C TRP A 662 -14.52 22.26 -25.98
N GLY A 663 -13.97 21.79 -27.12
CA GLY A 663 -13.89 22.53 -28.39
C GLY A 663 -12.68 23.46 -28.54
N SER A 664 -11.69 23.40 -27.65
CA SER A 664 -10.61 24.38 -27.56
C SER A 664 -9.69 24.39 -28.77
N PHE A 665 -9.30 23.20 -29.27
CA PHE A 665 -8.51 23.10 -30.50
C PHE A 665 -9.34 23.56 -31.71
N ALA A 666 -10.58 23.08 -31.88
CA ALA A 666 -11.44 23.50 -32.97
C ALA A 666 -11.59 25.03 -33.07
N MET A 667 -11.83 25.69 -31.92
CA MET A 667 -11.91 27.15 -31.87
C MET A 667 -10.57 27.79 -32.24
N ARG A 668 -9.46 27.35 -31.63
CA ARG A 668 -8.13 27.93 -31.87
C ARG A 668 -7.68 27.77 -33.34
N ALA A 669 -7.90 26.60 -33.94
CA ALA A 669 -7.57 26.32 -35.33
C ALA A 669 -8.37 27.19 -36.30
N ALA A 670 -9.68 27.31 -36.11
CA ALA A 670 -10.55 28.15 -36.92
C ALA A 670 -10.23 29.65 -36.78
N GLN A 671 -9.88 30.11 -35.57
CA GLN A 671 -9.47 31.50 -35.31
C GLN A 671 -8.12 31.84 -35.95
N ARG A 672 -7.12 30.97 -35.79
CA ARG A 672 -5.74 31.25 -36.22
C ARG A 672 -5.54 31.11 -37.73
N THR A 673 -6.25 30.16 -38.35
CA THR A 673 -6.02 29.82 -39.76
C THR A 673 -7.20 30.11 -40.67
N GLY A 674 -8.41 30.20 -40.12
CA GLY A 674 -9.64 30.29 -40.90
C GLY A 674 -10.15 28.98 -41.49
N CYS A 675 -9.52 27.84 -41.14
CA CYS A 675 -9.92 26.53 -41.61
C CYS A 675 -11.33 26.11 -41.13
N ARG A 676 -11.85 25.04 -41.74
CA ARG A 676 -13.06 24.37 -41.26
C ARG A 676 -12.67 23.21 -40.34
N VAL A 677 -13.36 23.06 -39.21
CA VAL A 677 -13.11 21.97 -38.27
C VAL A 677 -14.39 21.16 -38.05
N THR A 678 -14.29 19.84 -38.17
CA THR A 678 -15.28 18.89 -37.64
C THR A 678 -14.70 18.27 -36.38
N GLY A 679 -15.29 18.54 -35.22
CA GLY A 679 -14.92 17.92 -33.95
C GLY A 679 -15.92 16.83 -33.56
N ILE A 680 -15.42 15.69 -33.09
CA ILE A 680 -16.27 14.58 -32.60
C ILE A 680 -15.99 14.26 -31.14
N THR A 681 -17.04 13.99 -30.37
CA THR A 681 -16.95 13.50 -28.98
C THR A 681 -18.06 12.49 -28.69
N VAL A 682 -17.85 11.63 -27.70
CA VAL A 682 -18.84 10.68 -27.17
C VAL A 682 -19.39 11.10 -25.80
N SER A 683 -19.06 12.30 -25.29
CA SER A 683 -19.69 12.90 -24.10
C SER A 683 -20.69 13.97 -24.52
N LYS A 684 -21.90 13.91 -23.95
CA LYS A 684 -22.96 14.89 -24.22
C LYS A 684 -22.69 16.22 -23.51
N GLU A 685 -22.09 16.15 -22.33
CA GLU A 685 -21.73 17.26 -21.46
C GLU A 685 -20.64 18.11 -22.10
N GLN A 686 -19.59 17.44 -22.62
CA GLN A 686 -18.54 18.08 -23.41
C GLN A 686 -19.11 18.72 -24.67
N LEU A 687 -19.95 18.00 -25.43
CA LEU A 687 -20.54 18.53 -26.65
C LEU A 687 -21.41 19.77 -26.39
N ALA A 688 -22.22 19.76 -25.34
CA ALA A 688 -23.08 20.87 -24.97
C ALA A 688 -22.27 22.13 -24.65
N GLU A 689 -21.25 21.99 -23.80
CA GLU A 689 -20.36 23.10 -23.42
C GLU A 689 -19.53 23.59 -24.61
N ALA A 690 -18.93 22.67 -25.39
CA ALA A 690 -18.16 23.00 -26.58
C ALA A 690 -19.00 23.77 -27.62
N THR A 691 -20.25 23.34 -27.84
CA THR A 691 -21.18 24.01 -28.76
C THR A 691 -21.51 25.41 -28.27
N ALA A 692 -21.76 25.58 -26.97
CA ALA A 692 -22.00 26.89 -26.38
C ALA A 692 -20.78 27.81 -26.55
N ARG A 693 -19.56 27.32 -26.31
CA ARG A 693 -18.31 28.06 -26.46
C ARG A 693 -18.03 28.46 -27.91
N VAL A 694 -18.19 27.53 -28.86
CA VAL A 694 -18.05 27.81 -30.31
C VAL A 694 -19.03 28.89 -30.77
N LYS A 695 -20.29 28.81 -30.30
CA LYS A 695 -21.31 29.82 -30.62
C LYS A 695 -20.95 31.18 -30.01
N ALA A 696 -20.52 31.21 -28.75
CA ALA A 696 -20.10 32.43 -28.07
C ALA A 696 -18.87 33.08 -28.73
N ALA A 697 -17.96 32.27 -29.28
CA ALA A 697 -16.81 32.72 -30.05
C ALA A 697 -17.14 33.18 -31.49
N GLY A 698 -18.40 33.01 -31.94
CA GLY A 698 -18.82 33.39 -33.28
C GLY A 698 -18.29 32.51 -34.41
N LEU A 699 -17.96 31.24 -34.13
CA LEU A 699 -17.29 30.32 -35.07
C LEU A 699 -18.19 29.22 -35.62
N ALA A 700 -19.51 29.31 -35.43
CA ALA A 700 -20.46 28.27 -35.80
C ALA A 700 -20.56 28.03 -37.32
N ASP A 701 -20.08 28.94 -38.15
CA ASP A 701 -19.96 28.80 -39.61
C ASP A 701 -18.74 27.96 -40.04
N ARG A 702 -17.73 27.83 -39.16
CA ARG A 702 -16.46 27.15 -39.44
C ARG A 702 -16.24 25.87 -38.62
N VAL A 703 -16.84 25.78 -37.44
CA VAL A 703 -16.70 24.63 -36.53
C VAL A 703 -18.01 23.87 -36.43
N THR A 704 -17.98 22.59 -36.79
CA THR A 704 -19.08 21.65 -36.63
C THR A 704 -18.71 20.62 -35.56
N LEU A 705 -19.53 20.48 -34.51
CA LEU A 705 -19.31 19.50 -33.45
C LEU A 705 -20.38 18.40 -33.48
N MET A 706 -19.97 17.15 -33.26
CA MET A 706 -20.87 16.00 -33.39
C MET A 706 -20.73 15.04 -32.20
N PHE A 707 -21.87 14.52 -31.74
CA PHE A 707 -21.90 13.35 -30.87
C PHE A 707 -21.66 12.09 -31.71
N CYS A 708 -20.42 11.64 -31.78
CA CYS A 708 -20.02 10.59 -32.71
C CYS A 708 -18.80 9.82 -32.18
N ASP A 709 -18.87 8.49 -32.23
CA ASP A 709 -17.70 7.65 -32.04
C ASP A 709 -16.81 7.72 -33.29
N TYR A 710 -15.49 7.80 -33.11
CA TYR A 710 -14.56 7.93 -34.23
C TYR A 710 -14.68 6.79 -35.24
N ARG A 711 -15.06 5.58 -34.81
CA ARG A 711 -15.27 4.40 -35.66
C ARG A 711 -16.46 4.57 -36.62
N GLU A 712 -17.38 5.46 -36.27
CA GLU A 712 -18.60 5.78 -37.02
C GLU A 712 -18.51 7.16 -37.68
N CYS A 713 -17.35 7.81 -37.64
CA CYS A 713 -17.16 9.16 -38.18
C CYS A 713 -17.46 9.20 -39.69
N PRO A 714 -18.37 10.08 -40.15
CA PRO A 714 -18.64 10.22 -41.57
C PRO A 714 -17.51 10.99 -42.29
N GLY A 715 -17.41 10.81 -43.62
CA GLY A 715 -16.45 11.55 -44.45
C GLY A 715 -15.11 10.86 -44.67
N ALA A 716 -15.11 9.55 -44.95
CA ALA A 716 -13.88 8.86 -45.35
C ALA A 716 -13.22 9.55 -46.56
N GLY A 717 -11.94 9.89 -46.44
CA GLY A 717 -11.14 10.58 -47.46
C GLY A 717 -11.49 12.05 -47.68
N THR A 718 -12.31 12.69 -46.83
CA THR A 718 -12.72 14.09 -47.04
C THR A 718 -11.86 15.11 -46.30
N TYR A 719 -11.06 14.70 -45.31
CA TYR A 719 -10.31 15.61 -44.46
C TYR A 719 -8.88 15.81 -44.94
N ASP A 720 -8.44 17.06 -44.97
CA ASP A 720 -7.05 17.43 -45.34
C ASP A 720 -6.09 17.07 -44.19
N LYS A 721 -6.57 17.23 -42.95
CA LYS A 721 -5.80 17.06 -41.72
C LYS A 721 -6.65 16.34 -40.66
N VAL A 722 -6.00 15.55 -39.82
CA VAL A 722 -6.62 14.94 -38.64
C VAL A 722 -5.78 15.27 -37.41
N VAL A 723 -6.42 15.69 -36.33
CA VAL A 723 -5.77 15.90 -35.03
C VAL A 723 -6.50 15.07 -33.98
N SER A 724 -5.73 14.41 -33.11
CA SER A 724 -6.24 13.63 -31.99
C SER A 724 -5.38 13.93 -30.78
N CYS A 725 -5.97 14.53 -29.74
CA CYS A 725 -5.24 14.98 -28.56
C CYS A 725 -5.66 14.16 -27.34
N GLU A 726 -4.77 13.28 -26.86
CA GLU A 726 -4.95 12.44 -25.67
C GLU A 726 -6.28 11.65 -25.66
N MET A 727 -6.69 11.22 -26.84
CA MET A 727 -7.88 10.41 -27.07
C MET A 727 -7.54 8.92 -27.26
N ILE A 728 -6.37 8.61 -27.81
CA ILE A 728 -5.96 7.23 -28.13
C ILE A 728 -5.85 6.34 -26.88
N GLU A 729 -5.66 6.95 -25.72
CA GLU A 729 -5.65 6.34 -24.39
C GLU A 729 -7.00 5.70 -24.06
N ALA A 730 -8.11 6.17 -24.64
CA ALA A 730 -9.43 5.59 -24.46
C ALA A 730 -9.74 4.42 -25.43
N VAL A 731 -8.85 4.11 -26.38
CA VAL A 731 -9.08 3.10 -27.42
C VAL A 731 -8.94 1.67 -26.87
N GLY A 732 -7.96 1.44 -26.00
CA GLY A 732 -7.59 0.11 -25.53
C GLY A 732 -6.67 -0.65 -26.49
N HIS A 733 -5.86 -1.56 -25.94
CA HIS A 733 -4.87 -2.33 -26.70
C HIS A 733 -5.46 -3.07 -27.90
N GLU A 734 -6.61 -3.73 -27.72
CA GLU A 734 -7.23 -4.60 -28.74
C GLU A 734 -7.77 -3.84 -29.96
N HIS A 735 -7.88 -2.51 -29.88
CA HIS A 735 -8.50 -1.68 -30.91
C HIS A 735 -7.52 -0.72 -31.60
N MET A 736 -6.22 -0.82 -31.30
CA MET A 736 -5.20 0.07 -31.84
C MET A 736 -5.11 0.02 -33.38
N GLU A 737 -5.17 -1.18 -33.97
CA GLU A 737 -5.18 -1.34 -35.43
C GLU A 737 -6.42 -0.70 -36.07
N ALA A 738 -7.58 -0.87 -35.44
CA ALA A 738 -8.83 -0.27 -35.92
C ALA A 738 -8.77 1.27 -35.86
N TYR A 739 -8.16 1.82 -34.82
CA TYR A 739 -7.95 3.25 -34.66
C TYR A 739 -7.10 3.83 -35.80
N PHE A 740 -5.90 3.31 -36.04
CA PHE A 740 -5.04 3.78 -37.14
C PHE A 740 -5.66 3.54 -38.52
N ARG A 741 -6.36 2.43 -38.72
CA ARG A 741 -7.10 2.17 -39.96
C ARG A 741 -8.17 3.23 -40.21
N THR A 742 -8.86 3.66 -39.15
CA THR A 742 -9.91 4.69 -39.24
C THR A 742 -9.28 6.04 -39.57
N LEU A 743 -8.23 6.46 -38.87
CA LEU A 743 -7.55 7.73 -39.18
C LEU A 743 -6.99 7.75 -40.60
N GLY A 744 -6.37 6.62 -41.02
CA GLY A 744 -5.89 6.42 -42.36
C GLY A 744 -7.01 6.54 -43.39
N ALA A 745 -8.20 5.98 -43.14
CA ALA A 745 -9.34 6.11 -44.04
C ALA A 745 -9.91 7.54 -44.12
N MET A 746 -9.86 8.32 -43.04
CA MET A 746 -10.42 9.68 -42.99
C MET A 746 -9.58 10.72 -43.73
N VAL A 747 -8.25 10.62 -43.66
CA VAL A 747 -7.35 11.64 -44.22
C VAL A 747 -7.09 11.42 -45.72
N LYS A 748 -7.01 12.52 -46.49
CA LYS A 748 -6.64 12.51 -47.91
C LYS A 748 -5.19 12.05 -48.13
N PRO A 749 -4.84 11.48 -49.30
CA PRO A 749 -3.45 11.24 -49.68
C PRO A 749 -2.61 12.53 -49.60
N GLY A 750 -1.44 12.47 -48.99
CA GLY A 750 -0.59 13.64 -48.69
C GLY A 750 -1.05 14.49 -47.50
N GLY A 751 -2.18 14.17 -46.87
CA GLY A 751 -2.66 14.81 -45.65
C GLY A 751 -1.86 14.38 -44.42
N ARG A 752 -2.05 15.13 -43.32
CA ARG A 752 -1.32 14.90 -42.05
C ARG A 752 -2.25 14.47 -40.94
N VAL A 753 -1.74 13.59 -40.08
CA VAL A 753 -2.38 13.20 -38.83
C VAL A 753 -1.44 13.55 -37.68
N VAL A 754 -1.87 14.37 -36.73
CA VAL A 754 -1.07 14.69 -35.54
C VAL A 754 -1.77 14.11 -34.32
N ILE A 755 -1.04 13.26 -33.60
CA ILE A 755 -1.54 12.56 -32.40
C ILE A 755 -0.71 13.03 -31.21
N GLN A 756 -1.35 13.69 -30.23
CA GLN A 756 -0.78 13.86 -28.90
C GLN A 756 -1.20 12.67 -28.04
N VAL A 757 -0.26 12.01 -27.39
CA VAL A 757 -0.51 10.72 -26.72
C VAL A 757 0.41 10.52 -25.52
N ILE A 758 -0.16 10.13 -24.39
CA ILE A 758 0.57 9.58 -23.26
C ILE A 758 0.97 8.14 -23.62
N ALA A 759 2.26 7.82 -23.49
CA ALA A 759 2.79 6.54 -23.91
C ALA A 759 3.63 5.87 -22.82
N GLU A 760 3.46 4.55 -22.75
CA GLU A 760 4.29 3.65 -21.96
C GLU A 760 5.58 3.32 -22.77
N PRO A 761 6.76 3.21 -22.13
CA PRO A 761 7.97 2.71 -22.76
C PRO A 761 7.78 1.31 -23.34
N ASP A 762 8.34 1.06 -24.53
CA ASP A 762 8.18 -0.21 -25.26
C ASP A 762 8.63 -1.43 -24.43
N GLU A 763 9.67 -1.30 -23.60
CA GLU A 763 10.19 -2.39 -22.78
C GLU A 763 9.22 -2.84 -21.67
N ARG A 764 8.32 -1.95 -21.22
CA ARG A 764 7.36 -2.21 -20.14
C ARG A 764 5.95 -2.51 -20.65
N TYR A 765 5.69 -2.23 -21.93
CA TYR A 765 4.34 -2.30 -22.52
C TYR A 765 3.66 -3.69 -22.39
N GLU A 766 4.40 -4.78 -22.60
CA GLU A 766 3.82 -6.12 -22.49
C GLU A 766 3.37 -6.46 -21.05
N ALA A 767 4.15 -6.02 -20.05
CA ALA A 767 3.80 -6.18 -18.64
C ALA A 767 2.64 -5.25 -18.24
N TYR A 768 2.64 -4.01 -18.74
CA TYR A 768 1.57 -3.05 -18.56
C TYR A 768 0.21 -3.58 -19.05
N CYS A 769 0.16 -4.20 -20.23
CA CYS A 769 -1.04 -4.81 -20.80
C CYS A 769 -1.65 -5.94 -19.95
N LYS A 770 -0.85 -6.56 -19.07
CA LYS A 770 -1.26 -7.71 -18.24
C LYS A 770 -1.54 -7.34 -16.78
N SER A 771 -1.41 -6.06 -16.42
CA SER A 771 -1.58 -5.54 -15.06
C SER A 771 -2.65 -4.45 -15.04
N SER A 772 -3.02 -3.97 -13.84
CA SER A 772 -3.83 -2.78 -13.60
C SER A 772 -3.09 -1.88 -12.60
N ASP A 773 -3.41 -0.59 -12.58
CA ASP A 773 -2.78 0.44 -11.74
C ASP A 773 -3.83 1.38 -11.15
N PHE A 774 -3.41 2.28 -10.26
CA PHE A 774 -4.32 3.24 -9.61
C PHE A 774 -5.15 4.05 -10.62
N ILE A 775 -4.56 4.43 -11.75
CA ILE A 775 -5.20 5.24 -12.78
C ILE A 775 -6.34 4.48 -13.42
N ARG A 776 -6.12 3.24 -13.86
CA ARG A 776 -7.14 2.39 -14.51
C ARG A 776 -8.22 1.89 -13.56
N GLU A 777 -7.98 1.94 -12.25
CA GLU A 777 -8.96 1.55 -11.24
C GLU A 777 -9.83 2.72 -10.75
N HIS A 778 -9.27 3.92 -10.59
CA HIS A 778 -9.91 5.02 -9.85
C HIS A 778 -10.12 6.31 -10.65
N ILE A 779 -9.35 6.52 -11.73
CA ILE A 779 -9.37 7.74 -12.53
C ILE A 779 -9.94 7.46 -13.91
N PHE A 780 -9.27 6.67 -14.74
CA PHE A 780 -9.68 6.33 -16.11
C PHE A 780 -9.97 4.83 -16.27
N PRO A 781 -11.13 4.32 -15.78
CA PRO A 781 -11.56 2.96 -16.07
C PRO A 781 -11.56 2.67 -17.57
N GLY A 782 -10.86 1.62 -18.00
CA GLY A 782 -10.70 1.28 -19.42
C GLY A 782 -9.63 2.07 -20.16
N GLY A 783 -8.99 3.07 -19.55
CA GLY A 783 -7.83 3.75 -20.13
C GLY A 783 -6.68 2.79 -20.38
N HIS A 784 -5.92 3.01 -21.45
CA HIS A 784 -4.79 2.18 -21.85
C HIS A 784 -3.73 3.01 -22.58
N LEU A 785 -2.56 3.16 -21.98
CA LEU A 785 -1.43 3.87 -22.58
C LEU A 785 -0.78 3.01 -23.68
N PRO A 786 -0.75 3.43 -24.96
CA PRO A 786 0.01 2.73 -26.00
C PRO A 786 1.53 2.87 -25.82
N CYS A 787 2.33 2.13 -26.59
CA CYS A 787 3.75 2.41 -26.80
C CYS A 787 4.03 2.79 -28.26
N MET A 788 5.20 3.38 -28.53
CA MET A 788 5.57 3.81 -29.88
C MET A 788 5.61 2.65 -30.87
N GLY A 789 6.17 1.50 -30.50
CA GLY A 789 6.24 0.32 -31.35
C GLY A 789 4.86 -0.18 -31.77
N VAL A 790 3.90 -0.26 -30.83
CA VAL A 790 2.53 -0.70 -31.13
C VAL A 790 1.78 0.29 -32.01
N MET A 791 1.99 1.60 -31.84
CA MET A 791 1.41 2.60 -32.74
C MET A 791 1.94 2.45 -34.16
N VAL A 792 3.26 2.31 -34.33
CA VAL A 792 3.90 2.09 -35.64
C VAL A 792 3.42 0.80 -36.30
N ASP A 793 3.32 -0.28 -35.53
CA ASP A 793 2.84 -1.57 -36.04
C ASP A 793 1.36 -1.52 -36.43
N SER A 794 0.53 -0.84 -35.63
CA SER A 794 -0.90 -0.67 -35.90
C SER A 794 -1.18 0.23 -37.12
N ALA A 795 -0.25 1.12 -37.46
CA ALA A 795 -0.37 1.97 -38.64
C ALA A 795 -0.01 1.25 -39.96
N ARG A 796 0.58 0.05 -39.91
CA ARG A 796 0.98 -0.69 -41.12
C ARG A 796 -0.23 -0.97 -42.01
N GLY A 797 -0.06 -0.73 -43.32
CA GLY A 797 -1.11 -0.94 -44.31
C GLY A 797 -2.20 0.14 -44.38
N THR A 798 -2.11 1.18 -43.53
CA THR A 798 -3.06 2.32 -43.56
C THR A 798 -2.61 3.47 -44.48
N GLY A 799 -1.38 3.39 -44.98
CA GLY A 799 -0.71 4.46 -45.73
C GLY A 799 -0.17 5.59 -44.86
N LEU A 800 -0.27 5.50 -43.53
CA LEU A 800 0.31 6.46 -42.60
C LEU A 800 1.75 6.08 -42.25
N SER A 801 2.67 7.03 -42.39
CA SER A 801 4.08 6.88 -41.97
C SER A 801 4.48 7.98 -40.98
N VAL A 802 5.29 7.64 -39.98
CA VAL A 802 5.78 8.61 -38.98
C VAL A 802 6.76 9.57 -39.63
N HIS A 803 6.51 10.86 -39.47
CA HIS A 803 7.35 11.95 -39.98
C HIS A 803 8.00 12.79 -38.87
N GLY A 804 7.48 12.74 -37.65
CA GLY A 804 8.06 13.44 -36.51
C GLY A 804 7.50 12.92 -35.20
N CYS A 805 8.31 12.97 -34.14
CA CYS A 805 7.91 12.63 -32.78
C CYS A 805 8.64 13.58 -31.83
N GLU A 806 7.91 14.23 -30.94
CA GLU A 806 8.46 15.12 -29.92
C GLU A 806 7.91 14.71 -28.55
N ASP A 807 8.79 14.52 -27.58
CA ASP A 807 8.43 14.19 -26.19
C ASP A 807 8.21 15.48 -25.39
N ILE A 808 6.95 15.73 -25.07
CA ILE A 808 6.48 16.82 -24.20
C ILE A 808 6.15 16.31 -22.78
N GLY A 809 6.53 15.08 -22.43
CA GLY A 809 6.30 14.50 -21.10
C GLY A 809 6.76 15.39 -19.93
N PRO A 810 7.95 16.03 -19.98
CA PRO A 810 8.38 16.95 -18.92
C PRO A 810 7.43 18.14 -18.70
N ASP A 811 6.75 18.59 -19.75
CA ASP A 811 5.79 19.70 -19.66
C ASP A 811 4.44 19.22 -19.07
N TYR A 812 4.16 17.92 -19.10
CA TYR A 812 2.99 17.34 -18.42
C TYR A 812 3.18 17.32 -16.90
N ALA A 813 4.39 17.04 -16.41
CA ALA A 813 4.67 17.12 -14.98
C ALA A 813 4.33 18.52 -14.42
N VAL A 814 4.72 19.57 -15.14
CA VAL A 814 4.39 20.98 -14.81
C VAL A 814 2.88 21.24 -14.89
N THR A 815 2.21 20.72 -15.93
CA THR A 815 0.75 20.82 -16.08
C THR A 815 0.01 20.19 -14.90
N LEU A 816 0.42 18.99 -14.46
CA LEU A 816 -0.18 18.27 -13.35
C LEU A 816 0.07 18.95 -12.01
N ARG A 817 1.25 19.56 -11.82
CA ARG A 817 1.54 20.40 -10.66
C ARG A 817 0.62 21.61 -10.58
N ALA A 818 0.43 22.32 -11.70
CA ALA A 818 -0.48 23.47 -11.76
C ALA A 818 -1.93 23.06 -11.44
N TRP A 819 -2.39 21.93 -11.98
CA TRP A 819 -3.71 21.38 -11.61
C TRP A 819 -3.81 20.97 -10.15
N ARG A 820 -2.77 20.36 -9.58
CA ARG A 820 -2.72 19.99 -8.16
C ARG A 820 -2.78 21.21 -7.25
N GLN A 821 -1.98 22.24 -7.53
CA GLN A 821 -2.00 23.49 -6.77
C GLN A 821 -3.39 24.13 -6.79
N ALA A 822 -3.99 24.26 -7.98
CA ALA A 822 -5.37 24.78 -8.10
C ALA A 822 -6.40 23.90 -7.36
N TRP A 823 -6.27 22.57 -7.45
CA TRP A 823 -7.16 21.63 -6.73
C TRP A 823 -7.04 21.72 -5.22
N GLU A 824 -5.84 21.96 -4.69
CA GLU A 824 -5.60 22.12 -3.27
C GLU A 824 -6.19 23.43 -2.74
N GLU A 825 -6.03 24.53 -3.47
CA GLU A 825 -6.62 25.84 -3.13
C GLU A 825 -8.16 25.82 -3.14
N GLN A 826 -8.76 24.97 -3.98
CA GLN A 826 -10.22 24.88 -4.15
C GLN A 826 -10.89 23.81 -3.28
N LYS A 827 -10.22 23.28 -2.23
CA LYS A 827 -10.78 22.20 -1.38
C LYS A 827 -12.20 22.50 -0.91
N GLU A 828 -12.44 23.69 -0.35
CA GLU A 828 -13.77 24.07 0.17
C GLU A 828 -14.83 24.15 -0.93
N ALA A 829 -14.48 24.65 -2.11
CA ALA A 829 -15.38 24.69 -3.27
C ALA A 829 -15.73 23.28 -3.77
N VAL A 830 -14.75 22.36 -3.79
CA VAL A 830 -14.98 20.94 -4.12
C VAL A 830 -15.94 20.29 -3.14
N LEU A 831 -15.78 20.52 -1.83
CA LEU A 831 -16.69 19.99 -0.82
C LEU A 831 -18.11 20.60 -0.95
N ALA A 832 -18.19 21.90 -1.29
CA ALA A 832 -19.47 22.59 -1.52
C ALA A 832 -20.24 22.07 -2.75
N LEU A 833 -19.55 21.52 -3.76
CA LEU A 833 -20.17 20.81 -4.89
C LEU A 833 -20.74 19.42 -4.51
N GLY A 834 -20.53 18.97 -3.27
CA GLY A 834 -21.05 17.70 -2.75
C GLY A 834 -20.08 16.51 -2.84
N TYR A 835 -18.83 16.72 -3.24
CA TYR A 835 -17.81 15.66 -3.20
C TYR A 835 -17.30 15.42 -1.78
N SER A 836 -16.89 14.19 -1.51
CA SER A 836 -16.29 13.82 -0.22
C SER A 836 -14.82 14.20 -0.14
N GLU A 837 -14.28 14.32 1.08
CA GLU A 837 -12.84 14.47 1.29
C GLU A 837 -12.04 13.30 0.67
N ARG A 838 -12.58 12.09 0.72
CA ARG A 838 -12.01 10.92 0.02
C ARG A 838 -11.84 11.17 -1.48
N PHE A 839 -12.82 11.80 -2.12
CA PHE A 839 -12.75 12.17 -3.54
C PHE A 839 -11.73 13.29 -3.79
N TRP A 840 -11.65 14.29 -2.90
CA TRP A 840 -10.62 15.33 -2.98
C TRP A 840 -9.20 14.73 -2.88
N ARG A 841 -8.98 13.81 -1.93
CA ARG A 841 -7.72 13.07 -1.78
C ARG A 841 -7.39 12.22 -2.99
N LYS A 842 -8.40 11.62 -3.64
CA LYS A 842 -8.24 10.83 -4.86
C LYS A 842 -7.58 11.64 -5.98
N TYR A 843 -8.09 12.85 -6.26
CA TYR A 843 -7.54 13.73 -7.30
C TYR A 843 -6.17 14.30 -6.92
N ARG A 844 -5.97 14.66 -5.65
CA ARG A 844 -4.65 15.07 -5.16
C ARG A 844 -3.59 13.97 -5.38
N PHE A 845 -3.92 12.73 -5.03
CA PHE A 845 -3.03 11.58 -5.27
C PHE A 845 -2.81 11.32 -6.75
N TYR A 846 -3.87 11.38 -7.56
CA TYR A 846 -3.78 11.23 -9.01
C TYR A 846 -2.78 12.22 -9.64
N PHE A 847 -2.91 13.51 -9.35
CA PHE A 847 -2.02 14.51 -9.92
C PHE A 847 -0.56 14.28 -9.51
N ALA A 848 -0.29 14.07 -8.22
CA ALA A 848 1.05 13.79 -7.73
C ALA A 848 1.63 12.47 -8.30
N TYR A 849 0.79 11.45 -8.47
CA TYR A 849 1.17 10.14 -9.02
C TYR A 849 1.62 10.26 -10.47
N CYS A 850 0.84 10.95 -11.30
CA CYS A 850 1.20 11.19 -12.70
C CYS A 850 2.37 12.17 -12.84
N GLU A 851 2.43 13.22 -12.00
CA GLU A 851 3.54 14.19 -11.97
C GLU A 851 4.87 13.45 -11.78
N ALA A 852 4.97 12.60 -10.75
CA ALA A 852 6.17 11.82 -10.47
C ALA A 852 6.52 10.85 -11.61
N ALA A 853 5.52 10.27 -12.27
CA ALA A 853 5.73 9.34 -13.39
C ALA A 853 6.31 10.05 -14.63
N PHE A 854 5.83 11.25 -14.97
CA PHE A 854 6.38 12.05 -16.07
C PHE A 854 7.77 12.60 -15.75
N ASP A 855 7.98 13.12 -14.54
CA ASP A 855 9.27 13.66 -14.11
C ASP A 855 10.39 12.61 -14.18
N ALA A 856 10.08 11.38 -13.77
CA ALA A 856 11.02 10.27 -13.83
C ALA A 856 11.17 9.66 -15.23
N LYS A 857 10.41 10.14 -16.23
CA LYS A 857 10.27 9.49 -17.54
C LYS A 857 9.87 8.02 -17.43
N TYR A 858 9.06 7.72 -16.41
CA TYR A 858 8.42 6.42 -16.30
C TYR A 858 7.39 6.27 -17.40
N ILE A 859 6.62 7.33 -17.68
CA ILE A 859 5.75 7.47 -18.85
C ILE A 859 6.14 8.72 -19.63
N HIS A 860 5.72 8.79 -20.90
CA HIS A 860 6.02 9.87 -21.82
C HIS A 860 4.75 10.51 -22.36
N THR A 861 4.86 11.69 -22.97
CA THR A 861 3.77 12.23 -23.80
C THR A 861 4.35 12.74 -25.09
N TYR A 862 3.91 12.17 -26.19
CA TYR A 862 4.44 12.47 -27.51
C TYR A 862 3.44 13.27 -28.33
N GLN A 863 3.95 14.22 -29.13
CA GLN A 863 3.25 14.69 -30.33
C GLN A 863 3.85 14.00 -31.55
N VAL A 864 3.11 13.04 -32.10
CA VAL A 864 3.52 12.23 -33.25
C VAL A 864 2.82 12.73 -34.52
N THR A 865 3.62 13.09 -35.52
CA THR A 865 3.13 13.52 -36.83
C THR A 865 3.24 12.36 -37.81
N TRP A 866 2.12 12.04 -38.45
CA TRP A 866 2.02 11.04 -39.51
C TRP A 866 1.64 11.71 -40.81
N VAL A 867 2.16 11.22 -41.92
CA VAL A 867 1.77 11.66 -43.27
C VAL A 867 1.16 10.49 -43.99
N LYS A 868 0.03 10.72 -44.66
CA LYS A 868 -0.54 9.72 -45.56
C LYS A 868 0.18 9.75 -46.88
N ASP A 869 0.66 8.60 -47.33
CA ASP A 869 1.34 8.48 -48.62
C ASP A 869 0.42 9.04 -49.73
N LYS A 870 0.98 9.92 -50.57
CA LYS A 870 0.36 10.26 -51.86
C LYS A 870 0.42 8.98 -52.68
N GLU A 871 -0.71 8.53 -53.24
CA GLU A 871 -0.84 7.22 -53.90
C GLU A 871 0.48 6.66 -54.43
N PRO A 872 0.93 5.46 -54.00
CA PRO A 872 1.99 4.81 -54.70
C PRO A 872 1.40 4.21 -55.98
N THR A 873 1.73 4.79 -57.15
CA THR A 873 1.99 3.92 -58.31
C THR A 873 3.10 2.97 -57.87
N LEU A 874 2.73 1.80 -57.36
CA LEU A 874 3.65 0.70 -57.14
C LEU A 874 4.27 0.38 -58.49
N THR A 875 5.46 0.91 -58.75
CA THR A 875 6.25 0.42 -59.87
C THR A 875 6.83 -0.92 -59.45
N ALA A 876 6.99 -1.85 -60.40
CA ALA A 876 7.60 -3.15 -60.14
C ALA A 876 8.98 -3.03 -59.45
N ALA A 877 9.66 -1.88 -59.59
CA ALA A 877 10.92 -1.57 -58.95
C ALA A 877 10.80 -1.37 -57.43
N ASP A 878 9.71 -0.79 -56.92
CA ASP A 878 9.51 -0.58 -55.48
C ASP A 878 9.09 -1.87 -54.76
N LEU A 879 8.33 -2.73 -55.45
CA LEU A 879 8.05 -4.10 -55.01
C LEU A 879 9.35 -4.92 -54.93
N GLN A 880 10.21 -4.78 -55.94
CA GLN A 880 11.52 -5.43 -55.97
C GLN A 880 12.45 -4.90 -54.89
N ARG A 881 12.43 -3.59 -54.61
CA ARG A 881 13.25 -2.96 -53.56
C ARG A 881 12.80 -3.34 -52.14
N SER A 882 11.50 -3.54 -51.93
CA SER A 882 10.93 -4.08 -50.68
C SER A 882 11.26 -5.58 -50.51
N ILE A 883 11.20 -6.35 -51.60
CA ILE A 883 11.67 -7.75 -51.63
C ILE A 883 13.17 -7.83 -51.35
N ASP A 884 13.98 -6.92 -51.90
CA ASP A 884 15.43 -6.90 -51.73
C ASP A 884 15.86 -6.34 -50.35
N MET A 885 15.09 -5.41 -49.77
CA MET A 885 15.26 -4.97 -48.37
C MET A 885 14.81 -6.04 -47.36
N SER A 886 13.73 -6.78 -47.64
CA SER A 886 13.29 -7.92 -46.80
C SER A 886 14.31 -9.07 -46.82
N LYS A 887 15.10 -9.17 -47.89
CA LYS A 887 16.27 -10.05 -47.99
C LYS A 887 17.52 -9.51 -47.28
N GLY A 888 17.57 -8.23 -46.92
CA GLY A 888 18.72 -7.56 -46.29
C GLY A 888 18.62 -7.33 -44.77
N ILE A 889 17.42 -7.43 -44.17
CA ILE A 889 17.19 -7.11 -42.74
C ILE A 889 16.77 -8.35 -41.93
N HIS A 890 17.21 -9.54 -42.36
CA HIS A 890 17.19 -10.74 -41.52
C HIS A 890 18.55 -11.44 -41.55
N ALA A 891 19.49 -10.85 -40.81
CA ALA A 891 20.61 -11.60 -40.26
C ALA A 891 20.48 -11.69 -38.73
N PRO A 892 19.77 -12.70 -38.20
CA PRO A 892 20.09 -13.27 -36.91
C PRO A 892 20.60 -14.71 -37.10
N GLY A 893 21.84 -14.96 -36.71
CA GLY A 893 22.33 -16.31 -36.44
C GLY A 893 23.47 -16.80 -37.33
N GLY A 894 24.70 -16.60 -36.88
CA GLY A 894 25.77 -17.55 -37.19
C GLY A 894 25.48 -18.87 -36.45
N SER A 895 25.27 -19.95 -37.21
CA SER A 895 25.15 -21.31 -36.68
C SER A 895 26.53 -21.90 -36.42
N ILE A 896 26.71 -22.53 -35.25
CA ILE A 896 27.85 -23.42 -35.00
C ILE A 896 27.48 -24.80 -35.57
N ASP A 897 28.26 -25.26 -36.55
CA ASP A 897 28.11 -26.60 -37.13
C ASP A 897 28.61 -27.68 -36.16
N CYS A 898 27.70 -28.54 -35.72
CA CYS A 898 28.03 -29.85 -35.12
C CYS A 898 27.68 -30.97 -36.11
N PRO A 899 28.41 -32.10 -36.13
CA PRO A 899 28.21 -33.14 -37.14
C PRO A 899 26.85 -33.84 -36.95
N GLY A 900 26.04 -33.92 -38.01
CA GLY A 900 24.79 -34.70 -38.02
C GLY A 900 23.56 -34.05 -38.66
N GLY A 901 23.64 -32.82 -39.16
CA GLY A 901 22.57 -32.23 -39.99
C GLY A 901 21.28 -31.82 -39.25
N LEU A 902 21.31 -31.66 -37.93
CA LEU A 902 20.19 -31.04 -37.20
C LEU A 902 20.33 -29.51 -37.20
N LYS A 903 19.47 -28.81 -37.96
CA LYS A 903 19.28 -27.36 -37.80
C LYS A 903 18.40 -27.09 -36.59
N VAL A 904 18.99 -26.63 -35.49
CA VAL A 904 18.26 -26.09 -34.34
C VAL A 904 18.29 -24.57 -34.41
N ALA A 905 17.13 -23.93 -34.60
CA ALA A 905 17.02 -22.48 -34.48
C ALA A 905 17.10 -22.08 -33.00
N PRO A 906 17.91 -21.07 -32.61
CA PRO A 906 17.90 -20.55 -31.26
C PRO A 906 16.67 -19.64 -31.10
N THR A 907 15.55 -20.24 -30.71
CA THR A 907 14.45 -19.49 -30.09
C THR A 907 14.59 -19.67 -28.59
N GLY A 908 14.60 -18.56 -27.84
CA GLY A 908 14.60 -18.56 -26.37
C GLY A 908 13.62 -19.60 -25.84
N SER A 909 14.15 -20.58 -25.13
CA SER A 909 13.34 -21.51 -24.37
C SER A 909 12.58 -20.71 -23.30
N ASP A 910 11.26 -20.73 -23.38
CA ASP A 910 10.36 -20.21 -22.34
C ASP A 910 10.88 -20.62 -20.94
N PRO A 911 11.07 -19.67 -20.00
CA PRO A 911 11.48 -19.96 -18.63
C PRO A 911 10.60 -21.03 -17.97
N VAL A 912 9.31 -21.10 -18.31
CA VAL A 912 8.38 -22.12 -17.81
C VAL A 912 8.78 -23.50 -18.32
N ASN A 913 9.20 -23.64 -19.58
CA ASN A 913 9.67 -24.90 -20.15
C ASN A 913 11.01 -25.34 -19.53
N GLN A 914 11.92 -24.40 -19.26
CA GLN A 914 13.15 -24.71 -18.52
C GLN A 914 12.86 -25.13 -17.09
N VAL A 915 11.94 -24.45 -16.39
CA VAL A 915 11.54 -24.79 -15.02
C VAL A 915 10.82 -26.14 -14.98
N LEU A 916 9.92 -26.44 -15.91
CA LEU A 916 9.23 -27.74 -15.97
C LEU A 916 10.19 -28.88 -16.33
N LEU A 917 11.16 -28.65 -17.23
CA LEU A 917 12.20 -29.62 -17.56
C LEU A 917 13.18 -29.83 -16.40
N CYS A 918 13.58 -28.76 -15.71
CA CYS A 918 14.40 -28.82 -14.51
C CYS A 918 13.66 -29.49 -13.34
N LEU A 919 12.37 -29.20 -13.14
CA LEU A 919 11.52 -29.85 -12.15
C LEU A 919 11.35 -31.33 -12.48
N TYR A 920 11.19 -31.69 -13.76
CA TYR A 920 11.17 -33.07 -14.21
C TYR A 920 12.50 -33.78 -13.93
N CYS A 921 13.65 -33.22 -14.37
CA CYS A 921 14.97 -33.82 -14.12
C CYS A 921 15.29 -33.92 -12.63
N PHE A 922 14.85 -32.94 -11.83
CA PHE A 922 14.98 -32.94 -10.38
C PHE A 922 14.11 -34.01 -9.73
N LEU A 923 12.81 -34.09 -10.06
CA LEU A 923 11.90 -35.11 -9.54
C LEU A 923 12.32 -36.52 -10.00
N ALA A 924 12.79 -36.68 -11.24
CA ALA A 924 13.34 -37.93 -11.75
C ALA A 924 14.63 -38.33 -11.02
N GLY A 925 15.55 -37.37 -10.78
CA GLY A 925 16.79 -37.61 -10.03
C GLY A 925 16.54 -37.96 -8.55
N VAL A 926 15.61 -37.25 -7.91
CA VAL A 926 15.18 -37.53 -6.53
C VAL A 926 14.49 -38.91 -6.46
N ALA A 927 13.58 -39.21 -7.39
CA ALA A 927 12.88 -40.49 -7.43
C ALA A 927 13.84 -41.68 -7.66
N VAL A 928 14.79 -41.59 -8.59
CA VAL A 928 15.76 -42.67 -8.90
C VAL A 928 16.64 -43.05 -7.69
N SER A 929 16.88 -42.12 -6.76
CA SER A 929 17.78 -42.35 -5.61
C SER A 929 17.19 -43.17 -4.44
N THR A 930 15.90 -43.53 -4.47
CA THR A 930 15.18 -43.97 -3.25
C THR A 930 14.33 -45.24 -3.36
N GLY A 931 14.09 -45.80 -4.56
CA GLY A 931 13.23 -46.98 -4.75
C GLY A 931 13.85 -48.03 -5.67
N ARG A 932 13.69 -49.31 -5.32
CA ARG A 932 14.40 -50.46 -5.91
C ARG A 932 14.30 -50.58 -7.45
N LEU A 933 13.18 -50.15 -8.04
CA LEU A 933 12.94 -50.22 -9.50
C LEU A 933 12.82 -48.84 -10.16
N LEU A 934 13.04 -47.74 -9.43
CA LEU A 934 12.91 -46.38 -9.96
C LEU A 934 13.99 -46.03 -11.00
N TRP A 935 15.09 -46.78 -11.06
CA TRP A 935 16.10 -46.68 -12.12
C TRP A 935 15.57 -47.03 -13.52
N LEU A 936 14.41 -47.71 -13.63
CA LEU A 936 13.76 -47.98 -14.92
C LEU A 936 13.13 -46.72 -15.55
N LEU A 937 12.87 -45.68 -14.77
CA LEU A 937 12.22 -44.44 -15.23
C LEU A 937 12.93 -43.77 -16.42
N PRO A 938 14.24 -43.46 -16.36
CA PRO A 938 14.96 -42.89 -17.51
C PRO A 938 15.02 -43.85 -18.70
N LEU A 939 15.13 -45.16 -18.46
CA LEU A 939 15.15 -46.16 -19.53
C LEU A 939 13.82 -46.26 -20.26
N ALA A 940 12.70 -46.22 -19.53
CA ALA A 940 11.36 -46.20 -20.10
C ALA A 940 11.12 -44.92 -20.93
N THR A 941 11.61 -43.77 -20.46
CA THR A 941 11.53 -42.50 -21.20
C THR A 941 12.33 -42.59 -22.52
N ALA A 942 13.55 -43.13 -22.48
CA ALA A 942 14.38 -43.33 -23.66
C ALA A 942 13.78 -44.35 -24.65
N ALA A 943 13.18 -45.44 -24.14
CA ALA A 943 12.50 -46.43 -24.95
C ALA A 943 11.26 -45.85 -25.66
N ALA A 944 10.49 -44.98 -24.99
CA ALA A 944 9.38 -44.26 -25.61
C ALA A 944 9.84 -43.31 -26.74
N ALA A 945 10.96 -42.61 -26.54
CA ALA A 945 11.56 -41.77 -27.58
C ALA A 945 12.05 -42.59 -28.80
N ALA A 946 12.66 -43.76 -28.55
CA ALA A 946 13.07 -44.67 -29.63
C ALA A 946 11.86 -45.21 -30.40
N LEU A 947 10.80 -45.59 -29.69
CA LEU A 947 9.53 -46.04 -30.28
C LEU A 947 8.87 -44.94 -31.12
N HIS A 948 8.95 -43.69 -30.66
CA HIS A 948 8.45 -42.54 -31.42
C HIS A 948 9.18 -42.32 -32.73
N TRP A 949 10.51 -42.44 -32.72
CA TRP A 949 11.31 -42.35 -33.93
C TRP A 949 11.01 -43.52 -34.88
N ALA A 950 10.92 -44.75 -34.36
CA ALA A 950 10.58 -45.94 -35.12
C ALA A 950 9.17 -45.85 -35.73
N ALA A 951 8.17 -45.36 -34.99
CA ALA A 951 6.82 -45.15 -35.48
C ALA A 951 6.79 -44.12 -36.62
N GLY A 952 7.61 -43.07 -36.55
CA GLY A 952 7.80 -42.11 -37.64
C GLY A 952 8.39 -42.75 -38.89
N ALA A 953 9.51 -43.48 -38.74
CA ALA A 953 10.17 -44.17 -39.85
C ALA A 953 9.26 -45.22 -40.51
N ALA A 954 8.58 -46.04 -39.69
CA ALA A 954 7.64 -47.06 -40.17
C ALA A 954 6.44 -46.42 -40.88
N SER A 955 5.88 -45.32 -40.36
CA SER A 955 4.78 -44.60 -41.02
C SER A 955 5.21 -44.02 -42.37
N GLN A 956 6.42 -43.48 -42.48
CA GLN A 956 6.97 -42.98 -43.76
C GLN A 956 7.17 -44.08 -44.81
N LEU A 957 7.49 -45.30 -44.37
CA LEU A 957 7.70 -46.46 -45.25
C LEU A 957 6.38 -47.14 -45.64
N ALA A 958 5.48 -47.33 -44.69
CA ALA A 958 4.31 -48.19 -44.84
C ALA A 958 3.02 -47.44 -45.19
N LEU A 959 2.92 -46.13 -44.94
CA LEU A 959 1.69 -45.35 -45.10
C LEU A 959 1.89 -44.23 -46.13
N PRO A 960 1.41 -44.38 -47.38
CA PRO A 960 1.60 -43.38 -48.43
C PRO A 960 1.08 -41.99 -48.04
N PHE A 961 -0.11 -41.91 -47.43
CA PHE A 961 -0.73 -40.64 -47.02
C PHE A 961 0.06 -39.88 -45.95
N TYR A 962 0.91 -40.56 -45.18
CA TYR A 962 1.66 -39.95 -44.10
C TYR A 962 2.67 -38.91 -44.61
N LYS A 963 3.19 -39.10 -45.84
CA LYS A 963 4.12 -38.16 -46.49
C LYS A 963 3.45 -36.85 -46.87
N ASP A 964 2.13 -36.86 -47.04
CA ASP A 964 1.33 -35.71 -47.45
C ASP A 964 0.74 -34.93 -46.26
N LEU A 965 1.00 -35.37 -45.02
CA LEU A 965 0.55 -34.68 -43.82
C LEU A 965 1.38 -33.41 -43.55
N PRO A 966 0.75 -32.28 -43.17
CA PRO A 966 1.46 -31.11 -42.64
C PRO A 966 2.35 -31.48 -41.46
N ALA A 967 3.49 -30.79 -41.30
CA ALA A 967 4.51 -31.11 -40.29
C ALA A 967 3.95 -31.26 -38.86
N GLU A 968 2.99 -30.41 -38.49
CA GLU A 968 2.30 -30.45 -37.20
C GLU A 968 1.43 -31.70 -37.03
N ARG A 969 0.65 -32.08 -38.06
CA ARG A 969 -0.19 -33.29 -38.06
C ARG A 969 0.65 -34.57 -38.09
N ALA A 970 1.77 -34.56 -38.82
CA ALA A 970 2.73 -35.65 -38.81
C ALA A 970 3.41 -35.81 -37.44
N ALA A 971 3.71 -34.71 -36.74
CA ALA A 971 4.21 -34.75 -35.37
C ALA A 971 3.19 -35.36 -34.40
N LEU A 972 1.93 -34.91 -34.43
CA LEU A 972 0.84 -35.46 -33.63
C LEU A 972 0.58 -36.95 -33.92
N TRP A 973 0.61 -37.36 -35.19
CA TRP A 973 0.48 -38.77 -35.58
C TRP A 973 1.55 -39.65 -34.94
N ARG A 974 2.81 -39.19 -34.91
CA ARG A 974 3.90 -39.96 -34.28
C ARG A 974 3.69 -40.10 -32.78
N VAL A 975 3.25 -39.04 -32.10
CA VAL A 975 2.93 -39.09 -30.67
C VAL A 975 1.80 -40.08 -30.41
N ASP A 976 0.71 -39.99 -31.17
CA ASP A 976 -0.45 -40.89 -31.06
C ASP A 976 -0.07 -42.36 -31.34
N ALA A 977 0.73 -42.63 -32.38
CA ALA A 977 1.20 -43.97 -32.72
C ALA A 977 2.09 -44.59 -31.63
N THR A 978 2.94 -43.76 -31.02
CA THR A 978 3.80 -44.17 -29.89
C THR A 978 2.95 -44.52 -28.70
N HIS A 979 1.96 -43.68 -28.39
CA HIS A 979 1.04 -43.88 -27.28
C HIS A 979 0.19 -45.14 -27.48
N LEU A 980 -0.35 -45.35 -28.68
CA LEU A 980 -1.12 -46.56 -29.01
C LEU A 980 -0.30 -47.84 -28.78
N SER A 981 0.96 -47.82 -29.21
CA SER A 981 1.88 -48.96 -29.07
C SER A 981 2.20 -49.24 -27.60
N TYR A 982 2.48 -48.19 -26.81
CA TYR A 982 2.72 -48.29 -25.38
C TYR A 982 1.48 -48.81 -24.61
N SER A 983 0.32 -48.22 -24.88
CA SER A 983 -0.94 -48.58 -24.25
C SER A 983 -1.33 -50.03 -24.53
N SER A 984 -1.16 -50.48 -25.78
CA SER A 984 -1.47 -51.85 -26.18
C SER A 984 -0.61 -52.88 -25.43
N LEU A 985 0.71 -52.63 -25.36
CA LEU A 985 1.63 -53.52 -24.66
C LEU A 985 1.35 -53.54 -23.15
N THR A 986 1.15 -52.37 -22.54
CA THR A 986 0.87 -52.25 -21.11
C THR A 986 -0.45 -52.92 -20.74
N ALA A 987 -1.49 -52.75 -21.55
CA ALA A 987 -2.78 -53.41 -21.35
C ALA A 987 -2.64 -54.95 -21.37
N VAL A 988 -1.89 -55.51 -22.31
CA VAL A 988 -1.64 -56.96 -22.38
C VAL A 988 -0.88 -57.45 -21.14
N LEU A 989 0.18 -56.74 -20.73
CA LEU A 989 1.00 -57.13 -19.58
C LEU A 989 0.22 -57.08 -18.26
N VAL A 990 -0.58 -56.02 -18.04
CA VAL A 990 -1.38 -55.91 -16.81
C VAL A 990 -2.55 -56.91 -16.84
N THR A 991 -3.14 -57.20 -18.00
CA THR A 991 -4.17 -58.24 -18.13
C THR A 991 -3.61 -59.62 -17.81
N ALA A 992 -2.44 -59.97 -18.37
CA ALA A 992 -1.74 -61.21 -18.06
C ALA A 992 -1.38 -61.31 -16.56
N PHE A 993 -1.02 -60.19 -15.93
CA PHE A 993 -0.81 -60.12 -14.49
C PHE A 993 -2.07 -60.45 -13.68
N PHE A 994 -3.22 -59.83 -13.97
CA PHE A 994 -4.44 -60.10 -13.21
C PHE A 994 -4.96 -61.54 -13.39
N ILE A 995 -4.73 -62.14 -14.56
CA ILE A 995 -5.03 -63.55 -14.81
C ILE A 995 -4.13 -64.46 -13.95
N THR A 996 -2.84 -64.13 -13.83
CA THR A 996 -1.84 -64.96 -13.14
C THR A 996 -1.76 -64.72 -11.63
N CYS A 997 -2.13 -63.54 -11.14
CA CYS A 997 -2.17 -63.18 -9.73
C CYS A 997 -3.58 -62.63 -9.32
N PRO A 998 -4.67 -63.44 -9.34
CA PRO A 998 -6.04 -62.94 -9.10
C PRO A 998 -6.26 -62.37 -7.69
N SER A 999 -5.46 -62.79 -6.72
CA SER A 999 -5.46 -62.26 -5.35
C SER A 999 -5.10 -60.78 -5.29
N ALA A 1000 -4.40 -60.24 -6.28
CA ALA A 1000 -4.07 -58.83 -6.40
C ALA A 1000 -5.29 -57.94 -6.68
N LEU A 1001 -6.46 -58.50 -7.01
CA LEU A 1001 -7.71 -57.69 -7.11
C LEU A 1001 -8.28 -57.31 -5.74
N ARG A 1002 -7.80 -57.93 -4.65
CA ARG A 1002 -8.19 -57.57 -3.29
C ARG A 1002 -7.24 -56.48 -2.79
N LEU A 1003 -7.72 -55.24 -2.70
CA LEU A 1003 -6.97 -54.08 -2.18
C LEU A 1003 -6.41 -54.29 -0.76
N SER A 1004 -6.96 -55.25 -0.01
CA SER A 1004 -6.54 -55.65 1.35
C SER A 1004 -5.63 -56.87 1.41
N ALA A 1005 -5.17 -57.41 0.27
CA ALA A 1005 -4.26 -58.54 0.25
C ALA A 1005 -2.87 -58.13 0.81
N PRO A 1006 -2.23 -58.95 1.65
CA PRO A 1006 -0.89 -58.67 2.14
C PRO A 1006 0.11 -58.58 0.96
N PRO A 1007 1.11 -57.70 1.04
CA PRO A 1007 2.08 -57.51 -0.04
C PRO A 1007 2.82 -58.82 -0.34
N ALA A 1008 2.95 -59.14 -1.64
CA ALA A 1008 3.72 -60.29 -2.08
C ALA A 1008 5.19 -60.17 -1.70
N ALA A 1009 5.86 -61.30 -1.46
CA ALA A 1009 7.27 -61.30 -1.04
C ALA A 1009 8.16 -60.60 -2.11
N PRO A 1010 9.09 -59.71 -1.70
CA PRO A 1010 9.98 -59.01 -2.62
C PRO A 1010 10.79 -59.97 -3.50
N GLY A 1011 10.95 -59.68 -4.79
CA GLY A 1011 11.68 -60.57 -5.72
C GLY A 1011 10.80 -61.62 -6.43
N THR A 1012 9.48 -61.59 -6.22
CA THR A 1012 8.53 -62.38 -7.02
C THR A 1012 7.94 -61.55 -8.15
N TRP A 1013 7.63 -62.18 -9.28
CA TRP A 1013 6.95 -61.52 -10.41
C TRP A 1013 5.66 -60.79 -9.97
N CYS A 1014 4.88 -61.37 -9.03
CA CYS A 1014 3.65 -60.73 -8.54
C CYS A 1014 3.91 -59.44 -7.71
N ALA A 1015 5.12 -59.27 -7.14
CA ALA A 1015 5.50 -58.08 -6.37
C ALA A 1015 6.18 -57.01 -7.24
N ASP A 1016 7.04 -57.42 -8.17
CA ASP A 1016 7.94 -56.52 -8.89
C ASP A 1016 7.32 -55.96 -10.19
N LEU A 1017 6.45 -56.71 -10.88
CA LEU A 1017 5.83 -56.25 -12.12
C LEU A 1017 4.92 -55.02 -11.95
N PRO A 1018 4.02 -54.96 -10.95
CA PRO A 1018 3.17 -53.78 -10.74
C PRO A 1018 3.99 -52.51 -10.57
N GLN A 1019 5.09 -52.61 -9.81
CA GLN A 1019 6.02 -51.52 -9.59
C GLN A 1019 6.75 -51.14 -10.88
N ALA A 1020 7.25 -52.12 -11.65
CA ALA A 1020 7.91 -51.87 -12.93
C ALA A 1020 6.98 -51.17 -13.93
N LEU A 1021 5.71 -51.59 -14.02
CA LEU A 1021 4.74 -51.00 -14.95
C LEU A 1021 4.38 -49.56 -14.56
N ILE A 1022 4.17 -49.26 -13.29
CA ILE A 1022 3.92 -47.88 -12.81
C ILE A 1022 5.11 -46.97 -13.13
N VAL A 1023 6.34 -47.45 -12.94
CA VAL A 1023 7.56 -46.70 -13.27
C VAL A 1023 7.68 -46.48 -14.79
N CYS A 1024 7.39 -47.51 -15.59
CA CYS A 1024 7.38 -47.38 -17.03
C CYS A 1024 6.30 -46.40 -17.53
N SER A 1025 5.13 -46.34 -16.90
CA SER A 1025 4.07 -45.37 -17.22
C SER A 1025 4.48 -43.95 -16.88
N ALA A 1026 5.11 -43.73 -15.73
CA ALA A 1026 5.67 -42.42 -15.39
C ALA A 1026 6.73 -41.97 -16.42
N GLY A 1027 7.61 -42.88 -16.87
CA GLY A 1027 8.60 -42.60 -17.90
C GLY A 1027 7.97 -42.29 -19.26
N PHE A 1028 6.89 -42.99 -19.62
CA PHE A 1028 6.14 -42.71 -20.84
C PHE A 1028 5.46 -41.33 -20.82
N PHE A 1029 4.76 -40.96 -19.74
CA PHE A 1029 4.10 -39.66 -19.65
C PHE A 1029 5.10 -38.49 -19.61
N ALA A 1030 6.28 -38.70 -19.02
CA ALA A 1030 7.39 -37.77 -19.12
C ALA A 1030 7.84 -37.54 -20.57
N PHE A 1031 7.97 -38.62 -21.35
CA PHE A 1031 8.26 -38.53 -22.78
C PHE A 1031 7.17 -37.76 -23.53
N VAL A 1032 5.89 -38.03 -23.28
CA VAL A 1032 4.78 -37.33 -23.94
C VAL A 1032 4.81 -35.83 -23.63
N LEU A 1033 5.03 -35.45 -22.37
CA LEU A 1033 5.17 -34.05 -21.98
C LEU A 1033 6.36 -33.37 -22.68
N TRP A 1034 7.50 -34.06 -22.76
CA TRP A 1034 8.65 -33.59 -23.51
C TRP A 1034 8.36 -33.44 -25.01
N ALA A 1035 7.68 -34.41 -25.63
CA ALA A 1035 7.36 -34.39 -27.06
C ALA A 1035 6.38 -33.25 -27.41
N GLU A 1036 5.39 -32.98 -26.57
CA GLU A 1036 4.45 -31.85 -26.71
C GLU A 1036 5.18 -30.50 -26.62
N VAL A 1037 6.10 -30.37 -25.67
CA VAL A 1037 6.92 -29.15 -25.48
C VAL A 1037 7.92 -28.97 -26.63
N ALA A 1038 8.67 -30.01 -26.98
CA ALA A 1038 9.68 -29.99 -28.04
C ALA A 1038 9.05 -29.78 -29.43
N GLY A 1039 7.87 -30.37 -29.66
CA GLY A 1039 7.08 -30.20 -30.88
C GLY A 1039 6.41 -28.82 -31.01
N ARG A 1040 6.50 -27.96 -29.97
CA ARG A 1040 5.80 -26.66 -29.89
C ARG A 1040 4.28 -26.75 -30.04
N LEU A 1041 3.70 -27.90 -29.70
CA LEU A 1041 2.28 -28.20 -29.83
C LEU A 1041 1.43 -27.56 -28.71
N TYR A 1042 2.06 -26.87 -27.75
CA TYR A 1042 1.44 -26.24 -26.58
C TYR A 1042 0.50 -25.06 -26.88
N ARG A 1043 0.55 -24.47 -28.09
CA ARG A 1043 -0.31 -23.32 -28.45
C ARG A 1043 -1.80 -23.66 -28.47
N ALA A 1044 -2.17 -24.95 -28.48
CA ALA A 1044 -3.56 -25.38 -28.63
C ALA A 1044 -4.25 -25.86 -27.34
N SER A 1045 -3.55 -26.27 -26.26
CA SER A 1045 -4.24 -26.74 -25.04
C SER A 1045 -3.34 -26.92 -23.81
N TYR A 1046 -3.30 -25.92 -22.93
CA TYR A 1046 -2.70 -26.02 -21.58
C TYR A 1046 -3.29 -27.18 -20.74
N ARG A 1047 -4.49 -27.64 -21.09
CA ARG A 1047 -5.19 -28.72 -20.40
C ARG A 1047 -4.50 -30.07 -20.59
N HIS A 1048 -3.92 -30.34 -21.76
CA HIS A 1048 -3.19 -31.59 -22.03
C HIS A 1048 -1.88 -31.65 -21.23
N MET A 1049 -1.13 -30.55 -21.18
CA MET A 1049 0.09 -30.46 -20.36
C MET A 1049 -0.21 -30.62 -18.87
N ALA A 1050 -1.25 -29.95 -18.37
CA ALA A 1050 -1.69 -30.11 -16.98
C ALA A 1050 -2.10 -31.56 -16.67
N HIS A 1051 -2.81 -32.21 -17.60
CA HIS A 1051 -3.23 -33.61 -17.47
C HIS A 1051 -2.04 -34.57 -17.35
N PHE A 1052 -1.08 -34.52 -18.29
CA PHE A 1052 0.10 -35.40 -18.25
C PHE A 1052 1.04 -35.07 -17.10
N THR A 1053 1.14 -33.80 -16.68
CA THR A 1053 1.91 -33.40 -15.49
C THR A 1053 1.32 -34.02 -14.22
N LEU A 1054 -0.01 -34.00 -14.08
CA LEU A 1054 -0.68 -34.57 -12.93
C LEU A 1054 -0.55 -36.09 -12.89
N LEU A 1055 -0.70 -36.77 -14.04
CA LEU A 1055 -0.47 -38.22 -14.15
C LEU A 1055 0.97 -38.59 -13.80
N LEU A 1056 1.96 -37.82 -14.29
CA LEU A 1056 3.36 -38.03 -13.96
C LEU A 1056 3.61 -37.94 -12.45
N ILE A 1057 3.10 -36.89 -11.79
CA ILE A 1057 3.25 -36.71 -10.34
C ILE A 1057 2.59 -37.87 -9.58
N LEU A 1058 1.38 -38.26 -9.96
CA LEU A 1058 0.64 -39.36 -9.32
C LEU A 1058 1.38 -40.69 -9.43
N PHE A 1059 1.85 -41.07 -10.62
CA PHE A 1059 2.53 -42.34 -10.84
C PHE A 1059 3.94 -42.37 -10.24
N ALA A 1060 4.69 -41.26 -10.28
CA ALA A 1060 5.99 -41.16 -9.63
C ALA A 1060 5.87 -41.28 -8.10
N ALA A 1061 4.87 -40.65 -7.51
CA ALA A 1061 4.59 -40.76 -6.08
C ALA A 1061 4.14 -42.17 -5.65
N ALA A 1062 3.24 -42.80 -6.42
CA ALA A 1062 2.79 -44.16 -6.15
C ALA A 1062 3.94 -45.18 -6.22
N ALA A 1063 4.85 -45.02 -7.18
CA ALA A 1063 6.06 -45.84 -7.28
C ALA A 1063 7.02 -45.64 -6.10
N TYR A 1064 7.13 -44.41 -5.58
CA TYR A 1064 7.96 -44.08 -4.42
C TYR A 1064 7.42 -44.66 -3.10
N LYS A 1065 6.09 -44.65 -2.90
CA LYS A 1065 5.44 -45.11 -1.65
C LYS A 1065 5.07 -46.60 -1.62
N SER A 1066 5.42 -47.34 -2.68
CA SER A 1066 5.09 -48.76 -2.84
C SER A 1066 3.58 -49.08 -2.89
N GLU A 1067 2.77 -48.14 -3.38
CA GLU A 1067 1.31 -48.26 -3.45
C GLU A 1067 0.86 -48.80 -4.82
N HIS A 1068 1.07 -50.09 -5.07
CA HIS A 1068 1.05 -50.62 -6.45
C HIS A 1068 -0.31 -51.14 -6.95
N THR A 1069 -1.12 -51.73 -6.08
CA THR A 1069 -2.26 -52.55 -6.52
C THR A 1069 -3.43 -51.72 -7.08
N ALA A 1070 -3.82 -50.65 -6.37
CA ALA A 1070 -4.86 -49.73 -6.83
C ALA A 1070 -4.43 -48.99 -8.10
N PHE A 1071 -3.19 -48.51 -8.12
CA PHE A 1071 -2.61 -47.77 -9.24
C PHE A 1071 -2.39 -48.65 -10.49
N MET A 1072 -2.10 -49.94 -10.36
CA MET A 1072 -2.01 -50.84 -11.51
C MET A 1072 -3.37 -51.12 -12.16
N ALA A 1073 -4.45 -51.25 -11.37
CA ALA A 1073 -5.80 -51.34 -11.91
C ALA A 1073 -6.20 -50.05 -12.64
N LEU A 1074 -5.83 -48.89 -12.07
CA LEU A 1074 -5.93 -47.56 -12.70
C LEU A 1074 -5.19 -47.52 -14.05
N THR A 1075 -3.94 -48.01 -14.09
CA THR A 1075 -3.13 -48.08 -15.32
C THR A 1075 -3.80 -48.93 -16.38
N LEU A 1076 -4.18 -50.18 -16.09
CA LEU A 1076 -4.79 -51.07 -17.08
C LEU A 1076 -6.01 -50.43 -17.74
N LEU A 1077 -6.90 -49.87 -16.92
CA LEU A 1077 -8.14 -49.31 -17.40
C LEU A 1077 -7.90 -48.04 -18.24
N SER A 1078 -6.93 -47.21 -17.84
CA SER A 1078 -6.50 -46.04 -18.62
C SER A 1078 -5.94 -46.47 -19.98
N GLU A 1079 -5.03 -47.44 -20.01
CA GLU A 1079 -4.33 -47.87 -21.23
C GLU A 1079 -5.24 -48.63 -22.21
N VAL A 1080 -6.15 -49.49 -21.73
CA VAL A 1080 -7.16 -50.15 -22.57
C VAL A 1080 -8.02 -49.11 -23.27
N ASN A 1081 -8.42 -48.07 -22.54
CA ASN A 1081 -9.22 -46.99 -23.10
C ASN A 1081 -8.43 -46.10 -24.08
N SER A 1082 -7.17 -45.75 -23.77
CA SER A 1082 -6.30 -45.01 -24.68
C SER A 1082 -6.12 -45.75 -26.01
N THR A 1083 -5.99 -47.08 -25.97
CA THR A 1083 -5.84 -47.93 -27.16
C THR A 1083 -7.01 -47.78 -28.13
N CYS A 1084 -8.25 -47.93 -27.65
CA CYS A 1084 -9.45 -47.79 -28.48
C CYS A 1084 -9.58 -46.39 -29.08
N HIS A 1085 -9.34 -45.35 -28.26
CA HIS A 1085 -9.48 -43.97 -28.69
C HIS A 1085 -8.44 -43.57 -29.75
N LEU A 1086 -7.16 -43.90 -29.50
CA LEU A 1086 -6.06 -43.57 -30.40
C LEU A 1086 -6.19 -44.34 -31.72
N ALA A 1087 -6.61 -45.60 -31.68
CA ALA A 1087 -6.89 -46.37 -32.88
C ALA A 1087 -7.98 -45.69 -33.74
N CYS A 1088 -9.08 -45.23 -33.13
CA CYS A 1088 -10.14 -44.51 -33.86
C CYS A 1088 -9.64 -43.17 -34.43
N LYS A 1089 -8.87 -42.40 -33.64
CA LYS A 1089 -8.29 -41.10 -34.06
C LYS A 1089 -7.34 -41.26 -35.26
N MET A 1090 -6.49 -42.29 -35.22
CA MET A 1090 -5.56 -42.59 -36.31
C MET A 1090 -6.28 -43.12 -37.56
N LEU A 1091 -7.29 -43.98 -37.41
CA LEU A 1091 -8.13 -44.44 -38.53
C LEU A 1091 -8.90 -43.28 -39.19
N GLY A 1092 -9.43 -42.34 -38.39
CA GLY A 1092 -10.10 -41.13 -38.90
C GLY A 1092 -9.14 -40.21 -39.66
N THR A 1093 -7.93 -40.04 -39.16
CA THR A 1093 -6.90 -39.25 -39.85
C THR A 1093 -6.51 -39.90 -41.18
N ALA A 1094 -6.32 -41.22 -41.22
CA ALA A 1094 -6.07 -41.97 -42.44
C ALA A 1094 -7.23 -41.85 -43.46
N ALA A 1095 -8.47 -41.99 -43.01
CA ALA A 1095 -9.67 -41.85 -43.84
C ALA A 1095 -9.86 -40.43 -44.41
N SER A 1096 -9.50 -39.40 -43.65
CA SER A 1096 -9.55 -38.00 -44.12
C SER A 1096 -8.52 -37.69 -45.21
N SER A 1097 -7.42 -38.45 -45.25
CA SER A 1097 -6.31 -38.27 -46.19
C SER A 1097 -6.39 -39.16 -47.44
N SER A 1098 -7.21 -40.22 -47.45
CA SER A 1098 -7.25 -41.21 -48.53
C SER A 1098 -8.17 -40.85 -49.71
N GLY A 1099 -8.84 -39.69 -49.71
CA GLY A 1099 -9.60 -39.18 -50.86
C GLY A 1099 -10.75 -40.09 -51.36
N THR A 1100 -11.21 -41.06 -50.57
CA THR A 1100 -12.22 -42.05 -50.98
C THR A 1100 -13.63 -41.44 -51.06
N ASP A 1101 -14.39 -41.79 -52.10
CA ASP A 1101 -15.72 -41.28 -52.43
C ASP A 1101 -16.65 -41.10 -51.21
N GLY A 1102 -17.27 -39.92 -51.14
CA GLY A 1102 -17.94 -39.38 -49.95
C GLY A 1102 -19.08 -40.21 -49.34
N ALA A 1103 -19.64 -41.18 -50.06
CA ALA A 1103 -20.66 -42.09 -49.52
C ALA A 1103 -20.07 -43.22 -48.66
N SER A 1104 -18.90 -43.76 -49.03
CA SER A 1104 -18.23 -44.84 -48.30
C SER A 1104 -17.45 -44.32 -47.09
N ALA A 1105 -16.83 -43.15 -47.22
CA ALA A 1105 -16.14 -42.44 -46.14
C ALA A 1105 -17.11 -41.98 -45.04
N GLY A 1106 -18.34 -41.56 -45.42
CA GLY A 1106 -19.39 -41.17 -44.47
C GLY A 1106 -19.89 -42.32 -43.59
N ALA A 1107 -20.09 -43.51 -44.18
CA ALA A 1107 -20.50 -44.70 -43.43
C ALA A 1107 -19.38 -45.23 -42.51
N ALA A 1108 -18.13 -45.23 -42.98
CA ALA A 1108 -16.98 -45.61 -42.17
C ALA A 1108 -16.72 -44.62 -41.02
N ALA A 1109 -16.82 -43.32 -41.27
CA ALA A 1109 -16.69 -42.28 -40.24
C ALA A 1109 -17.83 -42.34 -39.20
N ALA A 1110 -19.07 -42.61 -39.64
CA ALA A 1110 -20.20 -42.80 -38.75
C ALA A 1110 -20.05 -44.06 -37.88
N ALA A 1111 -19.57 -45.17 -38.44
CA ALA A 1111 -19.26 -46.39 -37.71
C ALA A 1111 -18.12 -46.18 -36.70
N LEU A 1112 -17.03 -45.51 -37.10
CA LEU A 1112 -15.91 -45.15 -36.22
C LEU A 1112 -16.35 -44.21 -35.09
N THR A 1113 -17.23 -43.25 -35.38
CA THR A 1113 -17.78 -42.34 -34.38
C THR A 1113 -18.72 -43.06 -33.41
N ALA A 1114 -19.53 -44.01 -33.90
CA ALA A 1114 -20.38 -44.84 -33.05
C ALA A 1114 -19.56 -45.76 -32.14
N VAL A 1115 -18.47 -46.34 -32.66
CA VAL A 1115 -17.52 -47.14 -31.88
C VAL A 1115 -16.78 -46.27 -30.85
N ASP A 1116 -16.29 -45.08 -31.21
CA ASP A 1116 -15.64 -44.14 -30.27
C ASP A 1116 -16.63 -43.71 -29.17
N ARG A 1117 -17.89 -43.43 -29.49
CA ARG A 1117 -18.94 -43.11 -28.49
C ARG A 1117 -19.21 -44.28 -27.54
N LEU A 1118 -19.42 -45.48 -28.09
CA LEU A 1118 -19.72 -46.67 -27.29
C LEU A 1118 -18.54 -47.05 -26.39
N THR A 1119 -17.32 -47.01 -26.94
CA THR A 1119 -16.10 -47.33 -26.20
C THR A 1119 -15.76 -46.26 -25.17
N PHE A 1120 -15.98 -44.97 -25.46
CA PHE A 1120 -15.77 -43.88 -24.52
C PHE A 1120 -16.67 -44.01 -23.28
N VAL A 1121 -17.96 -44.31 -23.45
CA VAL A 1121 -18.86 -44.48 -22.31
C VAL A 1121 -18.55 -45.76 -21.53
N ALA A 1122 -18.41 -46.88 -22.23
CA ALA A 1122 -18.23 -48.21 -21.60
C ALA A 1122 -16.85 -48.40 -20.95
N PHE A 1123 -15.80 -47.85 -21.55
CA PHE A 1123 -14.41 -48.09 -21.10
C PHE A 1123 -13.72 -46.87 -20.48
N ARG A 1124 -14.23 -45.64 -20.67
CA ARG A 1124 -13.66 -44.42 -20.07
C ARG A 1124 -14.51 -43.83 -18.95
N LEU A 1125 -15.76 -43.47 -19.25
CA LEU A 1125 -16.59 -42.68 -18.35
C LEU A 1125 -17.03 -43.48 -17.12
N VAL A 1126 -17.69 -44.62 -17.35
CA VAL A 1126 -18.21 -45.47 -16.27
C VAL A 1126 -17.07 -46.03 -15.41
N PRO A 1127 -15.98 -46.56 -15.98
CA PRO A 1127 -14.92 -47.11 -15.16
C PRO A 1127 -14.12 -46.05 -14.37
N HIS A 1128 -13.85 -44.86 -14.91
CA HIS A 1128 -13.20 -43.77 -14.13
C HIS A 1128 -14.09 -43.21 -13.01
N ALA A 1129 -15.42 -43.18 -13.22
CA ALA A 1129 -16.36 -42.78 -12.17
C ALA A 1129 -16.39 -43.80 -11.01
N LEU A 1130 -16.48 -45.10 -11.33
CA LEU A 1130 -16.41 -46.17 -10.34
C LEU A 1130 -15.08 -46.15 -9.56
N LEU A 1131 -14.00 -45.79 -10.23
CA LEU A 1131 -12.68 -45.70 -9.65
C LEU A 1131 -12.49 -44.46 -8.76
N GLY A 1132 -13.07 -43.32 -9.14
CA GLY A 1132 -13.16 -42.14 -8.29
C GLY A 1132 -13.91 -42.45 -6.98
N LEU A 1133 -14.97 -43.25 -7.06
CA LEU A 1133 -15.70 -43.73 -5.88
C LEU A 1133 -14.84 -44.70 -5.05
N LEU A 1134 -14.11 -45.64 -5.68
CA LEU A 1134 -13.19 -46.54 -4.96
C LEU A 1134 -12.11 -45.78 -4.20
N VAL A 1135 -11.49 -44.77 -4.82
CA VAL A 1135 -10.52 -43.89 -4.13
C VAL A 1135 -11.20 -43.14 -3.00
N LEU A 1136 -12.34 -42.50 -3.26
CA LEU A 1136 -13.09 -41.74 -2.25
C LEU A 1136 -13.44 -42.57 -1.00
N PHE A 1137 -13.88 -43.83 -1.17
CA PHE A 1137 -14.32 -44.68 -0.08
C PHE A 1137 -13.22 -45.53 0.58
N GLN A 1138 -11.95 -45.42 0.16
CA GLN A 1138 -10.84 -46.21 0.71
C GLN A 1138 -9.61 -45.35 1.07
N PRO A 1139 -9.75 -44.34 1.96
CA PRO A 1139 -8.62 -43.52 2.39
C PRO A 1139 -7.49 -44.34 3.05
N GLY A 1140 -7.84 -45.46 3.70
CA GLY A 1140 -6.87 -46.37 4.33
C GLY A 1140 -5.99 -47.16 3.36
N ALA A 1141 -6.24 -47.07 2.05
CA ALA A 1141 -5.37 -47.66 1.02
C ALA A 1141 -4.14 -46.79 0.70
N PHE A 1142 -4.09 -45.56 1.22
CA PHE A 1142 -3.01 -44.59 1.00
C PHE A 1142 -2.18 -44.38 2.27
N ALA A 1143 -0.87 -44.31 2.13
CA ALA A 1143 0.07 -44.14 3.22
C ALA A 1143 0.10 -42.72 3.81
N SER A 1144 -0.55 -41.73 3.17
CA SER A 1144 -0.72 -40.39 3.73
C SER A 1144 -1.96 -39.66 3.20
N TRP A 1145 -2.51 -38.78 4.04
CA TRP A 1145 -3.62 -37.90 3.68
C TRP A 1145 -3.31 -36.96 2.51
N ALA A 1146 -2.07 -36.46 2.41
CA ALA A 1146 -1.67 -35.58 1.30
C ALA A 1146 -1.80 -36.28 -0.06
N TYR A 1147 -1.40 -37.56 -0.15
CA TYR A 1147 -1.53 -38.36 -1.37
C TYR A 1147 -2.96 -38.73 -1.68
N TYR A 1148 -3.74 -39.06 -0.64
CA TYR A 1148 -5.17 -39.29 -0.79
C TYR A 1148 -5.87 -38.07 -1.40
N PHE A 1149 -5.61 -36.85 -0.90
CA PHE A 1149 -6.20 -35.63 -1.45
C PHE A 1149 -5.69 -35.29 -2.85
N LEU A 1150 -4.42 -35.55 -3.16
CA LEU A 1150 -3.86 -35.35 -4.50
C LEU A 1150 -4.50 -36.30 -5.53
N ALA A 1151 -4.63 -37.58 -5.16
CA ALA A 1151 -5.31 -38.59 -5.98
C ALA A 1151 -6.79 -38.24 -6.17
N LEU A 1152 -7.47 -37.81 -5.12
CA LEU A 1152 -8.88 -37.38 -5.18
C LEU A 1152 -9.05 -36.15 -6.08
N GLY A 1153 -8.18 -35.14 -5.95
CA GLY A 1153 -8.20 -33.94 -6.77
C GLY A 1153 -7.94 -34.23 -8.26
N GLY A 1154 -6.98 -35.11 -8.56
CA GLY A 1154 -6.71 -35.53 -9.92
C GLY A 1154 -7.84 -36.34 -10.55
N MET A 1155 -8.43 -37.26 -9.79
CA MET A 1155 -9.59 -38.02 -10.24
C MET A 1155 -10.81 -37.13 -10.45
N ALA A 1156 -11.03 -36.13 -9.60
CA ALA A 1156 -12.10 -35.15 -9.77
C ALA A 1156 -11.93 -34.35 -11.05
N TYR A 1157 -10.72 -33.82 -11.32
CA TYR A 1157 -10.40 -33.10 -12.55
C TYR A 1157 -10.62 -33.95 -13.80
N MET A 1158 -10.15 -35.21 -13.78
CA MET A 1158 -10.32 -36.14 -14.90
C MET A 1158 -11.79 -36.50 -15.14
N ASN A 1159 -12.56 -36.75 -14.08
CA ASN A 1159 -13.99 -37.04 -14.20
C ASN A 1159 -14.78 -35.85 -14.72
N VAL A 1160 -14.49 -34.62 -14.28
CA VAL A 1160 -15.11 -33.40 -14.85
C VAL A 1160 -14.80 -33.26 -16.33
N THR A 1161 -13.56 -33.53 -16.74
CA THR A 1161 -13.14 -33.45 -18.14
C THR A 1161 -13.82 -34.53 -19.01
N ASN A 1162 -13.91 -35.77 -18.49
CA ASN A 1162 -14.58 -36.88 -19.18
C ASN A 1162 -16.09 -36.66 -19.28
N VAL A 1163 -16.74 -36.12 -18.25
CA VAL A 1163 -18.18 -35.78 -18.27
C VAL A 1163 -18.45 -34.68 -19.30
N ARG A 1164 -17.63 -33.62 -19.34
CA ARG A 1164 -17.74 -32.57 -20.35
C ARG A 1164 -17.63 -33.14 -21.76
N ARG A 1165 -16.62 -33.99 -22.00
CA ARG A 1165 -16.47 -34.65 -23.31
C ARG A 1165 -17.59 -35.64 -23.62
N ALA A 1166 -18.17 -36.31 -22.62
CA ALA A 1166 -19.36 -37.15 -22.80
C ALA A 1166 -20.57 -36.31 -23.23
N VAL A 1167 -20.76 -35.13 -22.62
CA VAL A 1167 -21.79 -34.17 -23.01
C VAL A 1167 -21.59 -33.74 -24.47
N ASP A 1168 -20.35 -33.43 -24.87
CA ASP A 1168 -20.02 -33.04 -26.25
C ASP A 1168 -20.24 -34.19 -27.26
N LEU A 1169 -20.00 -35.44 -26.85
CA LEU A 1169 -20.16 -36.63 -27.71
C LEU A 1169 -21.61 -37.15 -27.80
N LEU A 1170 -22.40 -37.01 -26.73
CA LEU A 1170 -23.73 -37.64 -26.60
C LEU A 1170 -24.89 -36.66 -26.86
N ILE A 1171 -24.68 -35.35 -26.71
CA ILE A 1171 -25.70 -34.33 -26.99
C ILE A 1171 -25.41 -33.73 -28.37
N PRO A 1172 -26.26 -33.95 -29.39
CA PRO A 1172 -26.07 -33.33 -30.69
C PRO A 1172 -26.28 -31.82 -30.56
N LEU A 1173 -25.19 -31.05 -30.51
CA LEU A 1173 -25.27 -29.60 -30.61
C LEU A 1173 -25.61 -29.20 -32.06
N PRO A 1174 -26.47 -28.18 -32.28
CA PRO A 1174 -26.85 -27.72 -33.61
C PRO A 1174 -25.63 -27.32 -34.44
N ALA A 1175 -25.61 -27.70 -35.72
CA ALA A 1175 -24.55 -27.38 -36.66
C ALA A 1175 -24.37 -25.85 -36.75
N GLY A 1176 -23.22 -25.35 -36.29
CA GLY A 1176 -22.89 -23.92 -36.25
C GLY A 1176 -21.94 -23.51 -35.12
N LYS A 1177 -21.77 -24.36 -34.09
CA LYS A 1177 -20.85 -24.10 -32.96
C LYS A 1177 -19.74 -25.16 -32.79
N ALA A 1178 -19.39 -25.88 -33.86
CA ALA A 1178 -18.38 -26.94 -33.80
C ALA A 1178 -16.92 -26.42 -33.76
N HIS A 1179 -16.67 -25.12 -33.88
CA HIS A 1179 -15.31 -24.55 -33.87
C HIS A 1179 -14.78 -24.12 -32.49
N LEU A 1180 -15.52 -24.40 -31.40
CA LEU A 1180 -15.17 -23.97 -30.03
C LEU A 1180 -15.09 -25.12 -29.00
N ALA A 1181 -14.92 -26.37 -29.46
CA ALA A 1181 -14.71 -27.53 -28.59
C ALA A 1181 -13.22 -27.87 -28.44
#